data_AF-A0A6C0E2L7-F1
#
_entry.id   AF-A0A6C0E2L7-F1
#
_cell.length_a   1.000
_cell.length_b   1.000
_cell.length_c   1.000
_cell.angle_alpha   90.00
_cell.angle_beta   90.00
_cell.angle_gamma   90.00
#
_symmetry.space_group_name_H-M   'P 1'
#
loop_
_entity.id
_entity.type
_entity.pdbx_description
1 polymer ?
#
loop_
_entity_poly.entity_id
_entity_poly.type
_entity_poly.pdbx_seq_one_letter_code
_entity_poly.pdbx_strand_id
1 'polypeptide(L)'
;MSNSSSNKSKRPDSSSGMDLKKLVQIYYNNSPFTKDIKKNQELEVRFGTKSNKPFTKNDYDNVIKKMKSLGFNSSNEQGYYMLRIQNEYLDARTGKTNISKIRTELSGMNIIQEYCRTNNIKTLLDNQDQQYNQFVQFVNKSSALVEGQPIKPIDYDDFHFRVSYSNEETMNKNSDRIVRTMIDEWDKSKKIFRYMNRVTFRHDDYPINVDISIVKNSKRENNSFRLKTTYRLDDSGVFNNPETYEIELEVDNTRIGPGTDFNTHESIVNALNKTIKFVLMGLQGTNFPVSYTEQNMVSRSYLKLLYSEKYANANSSAMKKDLDAEVENKRIYPSDFIGPSSYTLQLQNIIPINENMNVPTIRENFVVTEKADGERHLMFISEDGKIYLINTNMNVLFTGAVTKEKKIMNSLLDGELIYHNKNGAFINLYASFDIYYLGGKDLRALQFVPSNSIGQTDADKNKGANNDYRYVILMKTIEMMQPKSVVNSDYSSPMRIEFKKFYPFTSMLLQQQQQKKTTQVDDMSIFGACNIIMQKINDGLFEYNTDGLIFTHTSFGVGSNQVGRAGKLSKVTWEYSFKWKPPQYNTIDFLVTTKKNKNGEDLVTTIFEDGTNMLNLNQLTQYKTLVLRCGFDEKVHGYLNPCQDVIDDNLPDFERQGNNQNNKDNESGYKPVQFYPSNPYDPMAGLCNIILKKDDTGNNQMFSEENEVFEDNTIVEFRYDLSREGQWRWVPLRVRYDKTSEFRRGIRNYGNAYHVANSNWYSIHNPISEEMISTGQDIPDEIGGDDDVYYNRIGINSNNKTKAMRDFHNLFVKKILIKSVANKGDTLIDFACGKGGDFSKWINAELSFVFGIDVSKDNLENKLDGACARYLNYRKKFKHIPYALFVNGNSGLNIKNGSAMLNDKAIQITKAVFGEGTKDESKLGKGVVRQFGKGENGFSVSSCQFALHYFFKDKDVLREFLKNVAETTALNGYFIGTCYDGKLIFDALKNLEKGNGIQINDSETKVKIWEIKKGYDDETFPDDSNCVGYKIDVFQESINQLIPEYLVNFDYLNRLMENFGFKIVSREEAKQKGLPEGNGLFSELYMVMLEEMKKNKYTGMGSEYGEAKNMTSYEKKISFLNRYFVYKKIRHVNTNKVMIDDSDIEVYEKEEVAPENNNIELSIKEVVSVPEVEQETIVLEVPKPKKTRAQPGTKTVKKLKQKLVIEE
;
A
#
# COMPACT_ATOMS: atom_id res chain seq x y z
N MET A 1 5.39 -28.85 44.31
CA MET A 1 6.03 -29.22 45.60
C MET A 1 6.05 -27.98 46.51
N SER A 2 6.37 -28.17 47.79
CA SER A 2 6.13 -27.20 48.87
C SER A 2 7.27 -26.20 49.13
N ASN A 3 6.89 -25.00 49.61
CA ASN A 3 7.51 -24.13 50.64
C ASN A 3 6.93 -22.70 50.43
N SER A 4 6.38 -21.94 51.40
CA SER A 4 6.86 -21.48 52.73
C SER A 4 8.16 -20.64 52.62
N SER A 5 8.29 -19.41 53.16
CA SER A 5 7.41 -18.50 53.95
C SER A 5 7.68 -17.03 53.49
N SER A 6 7.10 -15.93 53.96
CA SER A 6 6.65 -15.52 55.32
C SER A 6 5.68 -14.31 55.28
N ASN A 7 5.19 -13.88 56.45
CA ASN A 7 4.03 -12.97 56.62
C ASN A 7 4.28 -11.47 56.41
N LYS A 8 3.27 -10.77 55.89
CA LYS A 8 2.80 -9.46 56.38
C LYS A 8 1.28 -9.38 56.29
N SER A 9 0.63 -8.89 57.35
CA SER A 9 -0.83 -9.00 57.53
C SER A 9 -1.61 -7.76 57.09
N LYS A 10 -2.84 -7.96 56.59
CA LYS A 10 -3.94 -6.98 56.69
C LYS A 10 -5.32 -7.59 56.41
N ARG A 11 -6.18 -7.54 57.44
CA ARG A 11 -7.64 -7.80 57.47
C ARG A 11 -8.13 -9.24 57.17
N PRO A 12 -9.09 -9.76 57.96
CA PRO A 12 -9.87 -10.94 57.58
C PRO A 12 -11.07 -10.50 56.73
N ASP A 13 -11.13 -10.90 55.46
CA ASP A 13 -12.32 -10.69 54.64
C ASP A 13 -13.39 -11.73 54.98
N SER A 14 -14.47 -11.27 55.59
CA SER A 14 -15.62 -12.10 55.95
C SER A 14 -16.51 -12.36 54.73
N SER A 15 -16.07 -13.23 53.83
CA SER A 15 -16.95 -13.83 52.82
C SER A 15 -16.65 -15.33 52.64
N SER A 16 -17.66 -16.16 52.94
CA SER A 16 -17.67 -17.59 52.65
C SER A 16 -17.96 -17.83 51.16
N GLY A 17 -17.04 -17.38 50.31
CA GLY A 17 -17.21 -17.32 48.86
C GLY A 17 -17.75 -18.61 48.24
N MET A 18 -18.74 -18.46 47.35
CA MET A 18 -19.28 -19.56 46.56
C MET A 18 -18.32 -19.84 45.40
N ASP A 19 -17.72 -21.02 45.41
CA ASP A 19 -16.80 -21.49 44.36
C ASP A 19 -17.48 -22.52 43.44
N LEU A 20 -16.80 -22.87 42.34
CA LEU A 20 -17.33 -23.83 41.37
C LEU A 20 -17.65 -25.21 41.99
N LYS A 21 -16.86 -25.70 42.96
CA LYS A 21 -17.16 -27.00 43.61
C LYS A 21 -18.47 -26.90 44.39
N LYS A 22 -18.67 -25.86 45.18
CA LYS A 22 -19.92 -25.59 45.92
C LYS A 22 -21.12 -25.43 44.97
N LEU A 23 -20.95 -24.72 43.85
CA LEU A 23 -22.01 -24.53 42.87
C LEU A 23 -22.43 -25.85 42.20
N VAL A 24 -21.47 -26.67 41.77
CA VAL A 24 -21.75 -27.99 41.18
C VAL A 24 -22.31 -28.96 42.22
N GLN A 25 -21.86 -28.89 43.48
CA GLN A 25 -22.41 -29.68 44.58
C GLN A 25 -23.88 -29.33 44.84
N ILE A 26 -24.23 -28.04 44.89
CA ILE A 26 -25.61 -27.58 45.07
C ILE A 26 -26.48 -27.95 43.86
N TYR A 27 -25.98 -27.79 42.64
CA TYR A 27 -26.64 -28.27 41.42
C TYR A 27 -26.91 -29.78 41.50
N TYR A 28 -25.89 -30.60 41.77
CA TYR A 28 -26.02 -32.06 41.87
C TYR A 28 -26.99 -32.51 42.97
N ASN A 29 -26.96 -31.86 44.13
CA ASN A 29 -27.86 -32.15 45.26
C ASN A 29 -29.33 -31.87 44.93
N ASN A 30 -29.64 -30.98 43.97
CA ASN A 30 -30.99 -30.75 43.47
C ASN A 30 -31.46 -31.83 42.46
N SER A 31 -30.73 -32.94 42.33
CA SER A 31 -31.05 -34.11 41.48
C SER A 31 -31.41 -33.76 40.02
N PRO A 32 -30.55 -33.04 39.28
CA PRO A 32 -30.86 -32.51 37.94
C PRO A 32 -30.96 -33.63 36.88
N PHE A 33 -30.46 -34.83 37.18
CA PHE A 33 -30.64 -36.07 36.43
C PHE A 33 -32.06 -36.68 36.55
N THR A 34 -32.91 -36.21 37.47
CA THR A 34 -34.31 -36.64 37.53
C THR A 34 -35.16 -35.82 36.55
N LYS A 35 -35.79 -36.52 35.60
CA LYS A 35 -36.48 -35.89 34.46
C LYS A 35 -37.86 -35.34 34.86
N ASP A 36 -37.90 -34.06 35.24
CA ASP A 36 -39.13 -33.27 35.35
C ASP A 36 -39.67 -32.89 33.95
N ILE A 37 -40.99 -32.88 33.77
CA ILE A 37 -41.67 -32.59 32.49
C ILE A 37 -41.78 -31.07 32.24
N LYS A 38 -41.78 -30.26 33.29
CA LYS A 38 -41.89 -28.79 33.23
C LYS A 38 -40.57 -28.07 33.49
N LYS A 39 -39.69 -28.61 34.33
CA LYS A 39 -38.53 -27.88 34.86
C LYS A 39 -37.18 -28.49 34.46
N ASN A 40 -36.45 -27.83 33.57
CA ASN A 40 -35.04 -28.14 33.33
C ASN A 40 -34.14 -27.45 34.38
N GLN A 41 -33.02 -28.08 34.73
CA GLN A 41 -32.00 -27.53 35.63
C GLN A 41 -30.69 -27.38 34.86
N GLU A 42 -30.24 -26.14 34.65
CA GLU A 42 -29.13 -25.84 33.75
C GLU A 42 -27.94 -25.27 34.51
N LEU A 43 -26.82 -25.96 34.38
CA LEU A 43 -25.51 -25.46 34.78
C LEU A 43 -24.72 -25.12 33.51
N GLU A 44 -24.57 -23.82 33.26
CA GLU A 44 -24.00 -23.24 32.04
C GLU A 44 -22.68 -22.48 32.34
N VAL A 45 -21.68 -22.63 31.47
CA VAL A 45 -20.46 -21.80 31.45
C VAL A 45 -20.45 -20.96 30.19
N ARG A 46 -20.36 -19.63 30.31
CA ARG A 46 -20.46 -18.70 29.18
C ARG A 46 -19.22 -17.83 29.08
N PHE A 47 -18.57 -17.87 27.91
CA PHE A 47 -17.31 -17.16 27.64
C PHE A 47 -17.55 -15.75 27.10
N GLY A 48 -16.58 -14.84 27.31
CA GLY A 48 -16.61 -13.46 26.81
C GLY A 48 -17.51 -12.50 27.61
N THR A 49 -18.13 -12.95 28.71
CA THR A 49 -19.23 -12.26 29.42
C THR A 49 -18.87 -10.93 30.08
N LYS A 50 -17.57 -10.64 30.26
CA LYS A 50 -17.02 -9.34 30.70
C LYS A 50 -16.07 -8.69 29.68
N SER A 51 -15.85 -9.32 28.52
CA SER A 51 -14.91 -8.81 27.53
C SER A 51 -15.48 -7.62 26.76
N ASN A 52 -14.74 -6.50 26.72
CA ASN A 52 -15.03 -5.38 25.82
C ASN A 52 -14.77 -5.71 24.34
N LYS A 53 -14.13 -6.85 24.04
CA LYS A 53 -13.88 -7.37 22.69
C LYS A 53 -14.79 -8.58 22.44
N PRO A 54 -15.82 -8.49 21.58
CA PRO A 54 -16.61 -9.66 21.19
C PRO A 54 -15.77 -10.61 20.34
N PHE A 55 -16.09 -11.91 20.39
CA PHE A 55 -15.46 -12.93 19.55
C PHE A 55 -15.65 -12.61 18.05
N THR A 56 -14.67 -13.02 17.26
CA THR A 56 -14.61 -12.94 15.80
C THR A 56 -14.90 -14.30 15.18
N LYS A 57 -15.11 -14.35 13.85
CA LYS A 57 -15.21 -15.62 13.12
C LYS A 57 -13.96 -16.48 13.33
N ASN A 58 -12.77 -15.89 13.35
CA ASN A 58 -11.52 -16.61 13.62
C ASN A 58 -11.51 -17.27 15.02
N ASP A 59 -12.03 -16.58 16.05
CA ASP A 59 -12.13 -17.15 17.41
C ASP A 59 -13.10 -18.34 17.45
N TYR A 60 -14.24 -18.22 16.74
CA TYR A 60 -15.24 -19.29 16.54
C TYR A 60 -14.66 -20.50 15.80
N ASP A 61 -14.02 -20.27 14.64
CA ASP A 61 -13.40 -21.30 13.80
C ASP A 61 -12.24 -22.01 14.53
N ASN A 62 -11.43 -21.27 15.30
CA ASN A 62 -10.33 -21.84 16.07
C ASN A 62 -10.83 -22.75 17.20
N VAL A 63 -11.92 -22.39 17.87
CA VAL A 63 -12.55 -23.26 18.87
C VAL A 63 -13.15 -24.52 18.22
N ILE A 64 -13.85 -24.40 17.09
CA ILE A 64 -14.35 -25.57 16.33
C ILE A 64 -13.21 -26.51 15.91
N LYS A 65 -12.14 -25.96 15.30
CA LYS A 65 -10.93 -26.72 14.94
C LYS A 65 -10.33 -27.42 16.16
N LYS A 66 -10.24 -26.73 17.31
CA LYS A 66 -9.72 -27.30 18.56
C LYS A 66 -10.61 -28.42 19.10
N MET A 67 -11.94 -28.25 19.07
CA MET A 67 -12.90 -29.29 19.50
C MET A 67 -12.81 -30.55 18.63
N LYS A 68 -12.86 -30.40 17.29
CA LYS A 68 -12.67 -31.54 16.37
C LYS A 68 -11.32 -32.22 16.57
N SER A 69 -10.24 -31.46 16.80
CA SER A 69 -8.90 -32.02 17.11
C SER A 69 -8.81 -32.80 18.44
N LEU A 70 -9.85 -32.73 19.28
CA LEU A 70 -9.97 -33.39 20.57
C LEU A 70 -11.11 -34.44 20.58
N GLY A 71 -11.59 -34.88 19.42
CA GLY A 71 -12.62 -35.93 19.30
C GLY A 71 -14.06 -35.47 19.52
N PHE A 72 -14.32 -34.17 19.66
CA PHE A 72 -15.68 -33.66 19.76
C PHE A 72 -16.36 -33.61 18.38
N ASN A 73 -17.54 -34.22 18.25
CA ASN A 73 -18.32 -34.32 17.03
C ASN A 73 -19.68 -33.62 17.18
N SER A 74 -20.31 -33.24 16.07
CA SER A 74 -21.68 -32.72 16.05
C SER A 74 -22.60 -33.60 15.20
N SER A 75 -23.85 -33.76 15.61
CA SER A 75 -24.88 -34.46 14.82
C SER A 75 -25.49 -33.59 13.71
N ASN A 76 -25.21 -32.28 13.71
CA ASN A 76 -25.70 -31.34 12.72
C ASN A 76 -24.72 -30.17 12.58
N GLU A 77 -23.77 -30.28 11.64
CA GLU A 77 -22.75 -29.24 11.44
C GLU A 77 -23.31 -27.95 10.80
N GLN A 78 -24.49 -28.00 10.17
CA GLN A 78 -25.20 -26.80 9.68
C GLN A 78 -25.82 -26.00 10.84
N GLY A 79 -26.01 -26.64 11.99
CA GLY A 79 -26.56 -26.03 13.21
C GLY A 79 -28.08 -25.94 13.24
N TYR A 80 -28.61 -25.55 14.40
CA TYR A 80 -30.03 -25.38 14.66
C TYR A 80 -30.38 -23.89 14.68
N TYR A 81 -31.15 -23.46 13.68
CA TYR A 81 -31.70 -22.11 13.60
C TYR A 81 -32.84 -21.92 14.61
N MET A 82 -32.77 -20.84 15.39
CA MET A 82 -33.81 -20.45 16.34
C MET A 82 -34.03 -18.94 16.37
N LEU A 83 -35.27 -18.52 16.61
CA LEU A 83 -35.64 -17.13 16.87
C LEU A 83 -36.21 -17.01 18.29
N ARG A 84 -35.49 -16.31 19.15
CA ARG A 84 -35.88 -15.95 20.51
C ARG A 84 -36.56 -14.59 20.52
N ILE A 85 -37.74 -14.51 21.14
CA ILE A 85 -38.58 -13.31 21.21
C ILE A 85 -38.94 -13.05 22.69
N GLN A 86 -38.81 -11.81 23.15
CA GLN A 86 -39.28 -11.40 24.49
C GLN A 86 -40.09 -10.11 24.40
N ASN A 87 -41.31 -10.11 24.93
CA ASN A 87 -42.23 -8.98 24.89
C ASN A 87 -41.97 -8.02 26.07
N GLU A 88 -42.24 -6.74 25.87
CA GLU A 88 -42.31 -5.74 26.94
C GLU A 88 -43.68 -5.80 27.66
N TYR A 89 -43.69 -5.59 28.97
CA TYR A 89 -44.89 -5.49 29.80
C TYR A 89 -44.80 -4.29 30.75
N LEU A 90 -45.94 -3.71 31.11
CA LEU A 90 -46.00 -2.64 32.11
C LEU A 90 -46.04 -3.23 33.53
N ASP A 91 -45.03 -2.95 34.35
CA ASP A 91 -45.10 -3.29 35.78
C ASP A 91 -46.06 -2.33 36.49
N ALA A 92 -47.28 -2.80 36.74
CA ALA A 92 -48.34 -2.05 37.41
C ALA A 92 -47.97 -1.53 38.82
N ARG A 93 -46.92 -2.08 39.47
CA ARG A 93 -46.45 -1.62 40.78
C ARG A 93 -45.43 -0.47 40.67
N THR A 94 -44.68 -0.37 39.56
CA THR A 94 -43.63 0.67 39.39
C THR A 94 -43.90 1.65 38.26
N GLY A 95 -44.94 1.44 37.45
CA GLY A 95 -45.28 2.28 36.29
C GLY A 95 -44.27 2.21 35.15
N LYS A 96 -43.33 1.25 35.19
CA LYS A 96 -42.23 1.13 34.22
C LYS A 96 -42.42 -0.08 33.32
N THR A 97 -42.16 0.12 32.04
CA THR A 97 -42.10 -0.97 31.07
C THR A 97 -40.83 -1.79 31.28
N ASN A 98 -40.98 -3.11 31.41
CA ASN A 98 -39.90 -4.07 31.61
C ASN A 98 -39.99 -5.18 30.55
N ILE A 99 -38.88 -5.88 30.28
CA ILE A 99 -38.88 -7.07 29.40
C ILE A 99 -39.32 -8.29 30.20
N SER A 100 -40.17 -9.14 29.61
CA SER A 100 -40.64 -10.39 30.23
C SER A 100 -39.50 -11.39 30.44
N LYS A 101 -39.57 -12.15 31.55
CA LYS A 101 -38.71 -13.32 31.80
C LYS A 101 -39.11 -14.54 30.96
N ILE A 102 -40.34 -14.55 30.44
CA ILE A 102 -40.81 -15.55 29.49
C ILE A 102 -40.26 -15.19 28.12
N ARG A 103 -39.47 -16.09 27.54
CA ARG A 103 -39.06 -16.05 26.14
C ARG A 103 -39.98 -16.96 25.31
N THR A 104 -40.37 -16.51 24.13
CA THR A 104 -40.94 -17.36 23.09
C THR A 104 -39.81 -17.81 22.17
N GLU A 105 -39.78 -19.09 21.85
CA GLU A 105 -38.76 -19.69 20.98
C GLU A 105 -39.42 -20.35 19.78
N LEU A 106 -38.92 -20.02 18.59
CA LEU A 106 -39.32 -20.63 17.32
C LEU A 106 -38.11 -21.40 16.78
N SER A 107 -38.23 -22.72 16.66
CA SER A 107 -37.11 -23.60 16.29
C SER A 107 -37.25 -24.15 14.87
N GLY A 108 -36.26 -23.90 14.02
CA GLY A 108 -36.20 -24.34 12.63
C GLY A 108 -36.50 -23.23 11.62
N MET A 109 -35.81 -23.27 10.47
CA MET A 109 -35.89 -22.22 9.43
C MET A 109 -37.33 -21.99 8.93
N ASN A 110 -38.11 -23.05 8.69
CA ASN A 110 -39.44 -22.94 8.09
C ASN A 110 -40.44 -22.14 8.95
N ILE A 111 -40.43 -22.34 10.27
CA ILE A 111 -41.31 -21.59 11.18
C ILE A 111 -40.82 -20.14 11.36
N ILE A 112 -39.51 -19.90 11.31
CA ILE A 112 -38.95 -18.55 11.35
C ILE A 112 -39.34 -17.77 10.09
N GLN A 113 -39.28 -18.40 8.91
CA GLN A 113 -39.76 -17.78 7.66
C GLN A 113 -41.26 -17.46 7.71
N GLU A 114 -42.09 -18.36 8.24
CA GLU A 114 -43.53 -18.12 8.35
C GLU A 114 -43.87 -17.02 9.38
N TYR A 115 -43.11 -16.94 10.48
CA TYR A 115 -43.16 -15.79 11.38
C TYR A 115 -42.73 -14.49 10.68
N CYS A 116 -41.75 -14.52 9.76
CA CYS A 116 -41.35 -13.34 9.00
C CYS A 116 -42.42 -12.89 7.98
N ARG A 117 -43.26 -13.80 7.46
CA ARG A 117 -44.40 -13.46 6.59
C ARG A 117 -45.58 -12.87 7.37
N THR A 118 -45.93 -13.48 8.50
CA THR A 118 -47.15 -13.14 9.26
C THR A 118 -46.91 -12.13 10.39
N ASN A 119 -45.71 -12.10 10.97
CA ASN A 119 -45.32 -11.39 12.20
C ASN A 119 -46.22 -11.68 13.42
N ASN A 120 -47.05 -12.73 13.37
CA ASN A 120 -48.02 -13.07 14.41
C ASN A 120 -47.73 -14.46 14.98
N ILE A 121 -47.93 -14.63 16.29
CA ILE A 121 -47.76 -15.94 16.94
C ILE A 121 -49.01 -16.81 16.80
N LYS A 122 -50.21 -16.22 16.69
CA LYS A 122 -51.48 -16.95 16.59
C LYS A 122 -51.56 -17.78 15.31
N THR A 123 -51.15 -17.21 14.18
CA THR A 123 -51.05 -17.90 12.87
C THR A 123 -50.14 -19.13 12.86
N LEU A 124 -49.22 -19.26 13.83
CA LEU A 124 -48.35 -20.44 14.00
C LEU A 124 -48.91 -21.49 14.98
N LEU A 125 -49.88 -21.11 15.81
CA LEU A 125 -50.52 -21.95 16.82
C LEU A 125 -51.87 -22.50 16.35
N ASP A 126 -52.63 -21.66 15.62
CA ASP A 126 -53.98 -21.93 15.09
C ASP A 126 -53.96 -22.61 13.71
N ASN A 127 -52.77 -22.88 13.15
CA ASN A 127 -52.61 -23.42 11.79
C ASN A 127 -53.16 -24.86 11.71
N GLN A 128 -53.99 -25.14 10.69
CA GLN A 128 -54.93 -26.27 10.74
C GLN A 128 -54.27 -27.66 10.79
N ASP A 129 -53.09 -27.82 10.20
CA ASP A 129 -52.32 -29.07 10.23
C ASP A 129 -51.52 -29.30 11.54
N GLN A 130 -51.59 -28.35 12.50
CA GLN A 130 -50.79 -28.29 13.75
C GLN A 130 -49.25 -28.35 13.59
N GLN A 131 -48.74 -28.52 12.37
CA GLN A 131 -47.35 -28.88 12.07
C GLN A 131 -46.30 -27.93 12.66
N TYR A 132 -46.63 -26.64 12.77
CA TYR A 132 -45.77 -25.60 13.37
C TYR A 132 -45.87 -25.51 14.91
N ASN A 133 -46.95 -25.98 15.52
CA ASN A 133 -47.22 -25.78 16.94
C ASN A 133 -46.13 -26.43 17.83
N GLN A 134 -45.65 -27.62 17.47
CA GLN A 134 -44.55 -28.32 18.15
C GLN A 134 -43.21 -27.54 18.17
N PHE A 135 -42.99 -26.64 17.20
CA PHE A 135 -41.76 -25.85 17.07
C PHE A 135 -41.82 -24.49 17.78
N VAL A 136 -42.96 -24.15 18.42
CA VAL A 136 -43.11 -22.99 19.30
C VAL A 136 -43.00 -23.43 20.76
N GLN A 137 -42.11 -22.81 21.54
CA GLN A 137 -42.04 -23.00 23.00
C GLN A 137 -42.10 -21.66 23.74
N PHE A 138 -42.56 -21.70 24.99
CA PHE A 138 -42.57 -20.57 25.92
C PHE A 138 -41.82 -21.00 27.18
N VAL A 139 -40.72 -20.33 27.51
CA VAL A 139 -39.80 -20.75 28.58
C VAL A 139 -39.53 -19.61 29.54
N ASN A 140 -39.62 -19.88 30.83
CA ASN A 140 -39.31 -18.95 31.92
C ASN A 140 -37.93 -19.29 32.51
N LYS A 141 -36.86 -18.57 32.12
CA LYS A 141 -35.52 -18.76 32.70
C LYS A 141 -35.37 -17.95 33.99
N SER A 142 -35.00 -18.61 35.07
CA SER A 142 -34.81 -18.01 36.40
C SER A 142 -33.50 -18.48 37.04
N SER A 143 -32.89 -17.65 37.90
CA SER A 143 -31.77 -18.10 38.73
C SER A 143 -32.22 -19.21 39.68
N ALA A 144 -31.40 -20.24 39.86
CA ALA A 144 -31.67 -21.25 40.88
C ALA A 144 -31.69 -20.61 42.29
N LEU A 145 -32.43 -21.23 43.22
CA LEU A 145 -32.60 -20.73 44.59
C LEU A 145 -31.86 -21.63 45.58
N VAL A 146 -31.21 -21.02 46.57
CA VAL A 146 -30.69 -21.66 47.78
C VAL A 146 -31.23 -20.88 48.97
N GLU A 147 -31.84 -21.57 49.94
CA GLU A 147 -32.41 -20.94 51.16
C GLU A 147 -33.38 -19.77 50.84
N GLY A 148 -34.09 -19.87 49.71
CA GLY A 148 -35.01 -18.84 49.21
C GLY A 148 -34.36 -17.64 48.50
N GLN A 149 -33.03 -17.57 48.44
CA GLN A 149 -32.28 -16.51 47.76
C GLN A 149 -31.78 -16.96 46.37
N PRO A 150 -31.77 -16.07 45.35
CA PRO A 150 -31.24 -16.40 44.04
C PRO A 150 -29.71 -16.53 44.06
N ILE A 151 -29.23 -17.67 43.57
CA ILE A 151 -27.81 -17.92 43.36
C ILE A 151 -27.27 -16.91 42.36
N LYS A 152 -26.19 -16.21 42.75
CA LYS A 152 -25.47 -15.31 41.84
C LYS A 152 -24.50 -16.13 40.97
N PRO A 153 -24.36 -15.80 39.66
CA PRO A 153 -23.33 -16.41 38.84
C PRO A 153 -21.93 -16.16 39.39
N ILE A 154 -21.02 -17.11 39.18
CA ILE A 154 -19.60 -17.00 39.54
C ILE A 154 -18.85 -16.47 38.32
N ASP A 155 -18.14 -15.35 38.50
CA ASP A 155 -17.32 -14.74 37.45
C ASP A 155 -15.84 -15.12 37.61
N TYR A 156 -15.23 -15.63 36.54
CA TYR A 156 -13.81 -15.95 36.44
C TYR A 156 -13.11 -14.92 35.55
N ASP A 157 -12.86 -13.73 36.11
CA ASP A 157 -12.40 -12.55 35.37
C ASP A 157 -11.05 -12.77 34.69
N ASP A 158 -10.13 -13.47 35.36
CA ASP A 158 -8.82 -13.89 34.82
C ASP A 158 -8.91 -14.69 33.50
N PHE A 159 -10.04 -15.32 33.21
CA PHE A 159 -10.30 -16.12 32.01
C PHE A 159 -11.56 -15.68 31.24
N HIS A 160 -12.13 -14.52 31.59
CA HIS A 160 -13.33 -13.93 30.98
C HIS A 160 -14.52 -14.90 30.77
N PHE A 161 -14.77 -15.83 31.71
CA PHE A 161 -15.97 -16.68 31.68
C PHE A 161 -16.82 -16.54 32.95
N ARG A 162 -18.10 -16.90 32.82
CA ARG A 162 -19.10 -16.91 33.90
C ARG A 162 -19.69 -18.29 34.01
N VAL A 163 -19.91 -18.78 35.24
CA VAL A 163 -20.68 -19.99 35.51
C VAL A 163 -22.02 -19.60 36.15
N SER A 164 -23.14 -20.07 35.61
CA SER A 164 -24.48 -19.82 36.15
C SER A 164 -25.25 -21.12 36.34
N TYR A 165 -26.06 -21.17 37.39
CA TYR A 165 -27.04 -22.23 37.63
C TYR A 165 -28.45 -21.60 37.60
N SER A 166 -29.30 -22.11 36.72
CA SER A 166 -30.64 -21.63 36.44
C SER A 166 -31.67 -22.76 36.35
N ASN A 167 -32.93 -22.42 36.60
CA ASN A 167 -34.06 -23.27 36.24
C ASN A 167 -34.73 -22.70 34.99
N GLU A 168 -35.05 -23.56 34.03
CA GLU A 168 -35.89 -23.22 32.88
C GLU A 168 -37.23 -23.96 32.99
N GLU A 169 -38.32 -23.20 33.10
CA GLU A 169 -39.66 -23.74 33.22
C GLU A 169 -40.42 -23.60 31.89
N THR A 170 -40.80 -24.72 31.30
CA THR A 170 -41.60 -24.79 30.08
C THR A 170 -43.06 -24.50 30.39
N MET A 171 -43.54 -23.36 29.90
CA MET A 171 -44.90 -22.86 30.13
C MET A 171 -45.87 -23.49 29.13
N ASN A 172 -47.02 -23.94 29.62
CA ASN A 172 -48.06 -24.55 28.79
C ASN A 172 -48.99 -23.48 28.21
N LYS A 173 -48.92 -23.33 26.88
CA LYS A 173 -49.70 -22.40 26.04
C LYS A 173 -51.20 -22.36 26.37
N ASN A 174 -51.76 -23.51 26.74
CA ASN A 174 -53.19 -23.69 26.94
C ASN A 174 -53.62 -23.52 28.40
N SER A 175 -52.79 -23.86 29.41
CA SER A 175 -53.16 -23.67 30.82
C SER A 175 -52.73 -22.31 31.40
N ASP A 176 -51.61 -21.76 30.93
CA ASP A 176 -50.92 -20.72 31.70
C ASP A 176 -51.40 -19.33 31.29
N ARG A 177 -52.20 -18.71 32.16
CA ARG A 177 -52.88 -17.41 31.91
C ARG A 177 -51.94 -16.32 31.40
N ILE A 178 -50.70 -16.26 31.88
CA ILE A 178 -49.70 -15.28 31.46
C ILE A 178 -49.32 -15.47 29.98
N VAL A 179 -49.16 -16.72 29.53
CA VAL A 179 -48.85 -17.04 28.13
C VAL A 179 -50.04 -16.74 27.22
N ARG A 180 -51.27 -17.06 27.64
CA ARG A 180 -52.48 -16.65 26.91
C ARG A 180 -52.54 -15.13 26.72
N THR A 181 -52.36 -14.35 27.79
CA THR A 181 -52.35 -12.87 27.70
C THR A 181 -51.23 -12.35 26.81
N MET A 182 -50.02 -12.94 26.88
CA MET A 182 -48.89 -12.60 26.00
C MET A 182 -49.19 -12.88 24.51
N ILE A 183 -49.97 -13.92 24.21
CA ILE A 183 -50.46 -14.26 22.87
C ILE A 183 -51.59 -13.31 22.41
N ASP A 184 -52.52 -12.94 23.29
CA ASP A 184 -53.62 -12.02 23.00
C ASP A 184 -53.18 -10.56 22.82
N GLU A 185 -52.11 -10.16 23.51
CA GLU A 185 -51.47 -8.83 23.42
C GLU A 185 -50.24 -8.83 22.50
N TRP A 186 -50.04 -9.87 21.69
CA TRP A 186 -48.85 -10.03 20.86
C TRP A 186 -48.63 -8.83 19.93
N ASP A 187 -49.65 -8.41 19.18
CA ASP A 187 -49.54 -7.29 18.24
C ASP A 187 -49.50 -5.91 18.95
N LYS A 188 -49.91 -5.86 20.23
CA LYS A 188 -49.99 -4.64 21.05
C LYS A 188 -48.76 -4.40 21.92
N SER A 189 -47.90 -5.41 22.07
CA SER A 189 -46.66 -5.36 22.83
C SER A 189 -45.46 -5.23 21.90
N LYS A 190 -44.51 -4.34 22.23
CA LYS A 190 -43.20 -4.34 21.57
C LYS A 190 -42.34 -5.48 22.10
N LYS A 191 -41.35 -5.87 21.32
CA LYS A 191 -40.56 -7.08 21.50
C LYS A 191 -39.10 -6.80 21.21
N ILE A 192 -38.22 -7.61 21.80
CA ILE A 192 -36.86 -7.79 21.33
C ILE A 192 -36.75 -9.15 20.63
N PHE A 193 -36.05 -9.16 19.50
CA PHE A 193 -35.79 -10.32 18.67
C PHE A 193 -34.30 -10.67 18.70
N ARG A 194 -34.00 -11.96 18.82
CA ARG A 194 -32.65 -12.53 18.79
C ARG A 194 -32.67 -13.79 17.92
N TYR A 195 -32.13 -13.67 16.72
CA TYR A 195 -31.93 -14.78 15.80
C TYR A 195 -30.58 -15.46 16.10
N MET A 196 -30.54 -16.79 16.06
CA MET A 196 -29.37 -17.58 16.40
C MET A 196 -29.30 -18.81 15.51
N ASN A 197 -28.09 -19.20 15.09
CA ASN A 197 -27.77 -20.55 14.66
C ASN A 197 -26.81 -21.17 15.68
N ARG A 198 -27.08 -22.39 16.15
CA ARG A 198 -26.30 -23.06 17.20
C ARG A 198 -25.80 -24.42 16.72
N VAL A 199 -24.49 -24.64 16.75
CA VAL A 199 -23.86 -25.95 16.55
C VAL A 199 -23.44 -26.49 17.91
N THR A 200 -24.01 -27.64 18.30
CA THR A 200 -23.68 -28.36 19.53
C THR A 200 -22.66 -29.45 19.23
N PHE A 201 -21.53 -29.43 19.92
CA PHE A 201 -20.51 -30.49 19.87
C PHE A 201 -20.55 -31.34 21.14
N ARG A 202 -20.32 -32.65 20.99
CA ARG A 202 -20.40 -33.69 22.03
C ARG A 202 -19.18 -34.61 21.97
N HIS A 203 -18.86 -35.25 23.09
CA HIS A 203 -17.76 -36.20 23.23
C HIS A 203 -18.17 -37.37 24.13
N ASP A 204 -17.73 -38.58 23.81
CA ASP A 204 -18.16 -39.79 24.50
C ASP A 204 -17.65 -39.84 25.95
N ASP A 205 -16.41 -39.43 26.23
CA ASP A 205 -15.88 -39.35 27.60
C ASP A 205 -16.42 -38.19 28.49
N TYR A 206 -17.23 -37.24 27.96
CA TYR A 206 -17.58 -36.01 28.70
C TYR A 206 -19.09 -35.68 28.67
N PRO A 207 -19.76 -35.47 29.82
CA PRO A 207 -21.18 -35.13 29.91
C PRO A 207 -21.43 -33.64 29.68
N ILE A 208 -20.67 -33.02 28.77
CA ILE A 208 -20.65 -31.57 28.55
C ILE A 208 -20.93 -31.30 27.06
N ASN A 209 -22.02 -30.62 26.77
CA ASN A 209 -22.32 -30.05 25.46
C ASN A 209 -21.48 -28.78 25.27
N VAL A 210 -20.84 -28.63 24.10
CA VAL A 210 -20.12 -27.41 23.71
C VAL A 210 -20.95 -26.70 22.64
N ASP A 211 -21.66 -25.66 23.05
CA ASP A 211 -22.59 -24.91 22.20
C ASP A 211 -21.91 -23.68 21.62
N ILE A 212 -21.75 -23.67 20.30
CA ILE A 212 -21.07 -22.61 19.57
C ILE A 212 -22.11 -21.94 18.66
N SER A 213 -22.39 -20.67 18.91
CA SER A 213 -23.57 -19.98 18.36
C SER A 213 -23.20 -18.71 17.57
N ILE A 214 -23.79 -18.56 16.38
CA ILE A 214 -23.79 -17.32 15.59
C ILE A 214 -25.10 -16.59 15.88
N VAL A 215 -25.04 -15.33 16.32
CA VAL A 215 -26.20 -14.59 16.83
C VAL A 215 -26.33 -13.23 16.17
N LYS A 216 -27.56 -12.87 15.79
CA LYS A 216 -27.97 -11.51 15.43
C LYS A 216 -29.05 -11.03 16.39
N ASN A 217 -28.85 -9.86 16.98
CA ASN A 217 -29.76 -9.25 17.95
C ASN A 217 -30.50 -8.05 17.33
N SER A 218 -31.61 -7.63 17.93
CA SER A 218 -32.29 -6.35 17.60
C SER A 218 -31.34 -5.15 17.74
N LYS A 219 -31.58 -4.08 16.98
CA LYS A 219 -30.70 -2.90 17.00
C LYS A 219 -30.64 -2.28 18.42
N ARG A 220 -29.48 -1.83 18.88
CA ARG A 220 -29.34 -1.11 20.17
C ARG A 220 -29.95 0.30 20.09
N GLU A 221 -30.42 0.80 21.21
CA GLU A 221 -30.77 2.22 21.35
C GLU A 221 -29.50 3.08 21.39
N ASN A 222 -29.57 4.32 20.86
CA ASN A 222 -28.40 5.20 20.77
C ASN A 222 -27.76 5.44 22.16
N ASN A 223 -26.44 5.27 22.26
CA ASN A 223 -25.65 5.36 23.49
C ASN A 223 -26.13 4.46 24.66
N SER A 224 -26.84 3.37 24.36
CA SER A 224 -27.40 2.45 25.37
C SER A 224 -26.92 1.01 25.17
N PHE A 225 -26.83 0.27 26.28
CA PHE A 225 -26.67 -1.20 26.25
C PHE A 225 -28.00 -1.93 25.99
N ARG A 226 -29.14 -1.23 25.99
CA ARG A 226 -30.46 -1.82 25.71
C ARG A 226 -30.69 -2.07 24.23
N LEU A 227 -31.38 -3.17 23.94
CA LEU A 227 -31.93 -3.47 22.62
C LEU A 227 -33.24 -2.69 22.44
N LYS A 228 -33.43 -2.06 21.28
CA LYS A 228 -34.64 -1.33 20.89
C LYS A 228 -35.85 -2.28 20.88
N THR A 229 -36.91 -1.95 21.61
CA THR A 229 -38.17 -2.71 21.52
C THR A 229 -38.96 -2.29 20.28
N THR A 230 -39.54 -3.27 19.56
CA THR A 230 -40.24 -3.06 18.28
C THR A 230 -41.49 -3.93 18.17
N TYR A 231 -42.56 -3.44 17.54
CA TYR A 231 -43.80 -4.23 17.39
C TYR A 231 -43.62 -5.39 16.40
N ARG A 232 -42.90 -5.13 15.31
CA ARG A 232 -42.63 -6.05 14.20
C ARG A 232 -41.15 -6.44 14.14
N LEU A 233 -40.87 -7.57 13.50
CA LEU A 233 -39.51 -8.10 13.34
C LEU A 233 -38.66 -7.30 12.33
N ASP A 234 -39.27 -6.79 11.26
CA ASP A 234 -38.60 -5.93 10.26
C ASP A 234 -38.06 -4.63 10.89
N ASP A 235 -38.90 -3.93 11.67
CA ASP A 235 -38.54 -2.74 12.45
C ASP A 235 -37.33 -2.90 13.38
N SER A 236 -37.02 -4.13 13.80
CA SER A 236 -35.94 -4.48 14.72
C SER A 236 -34.54 -4.42 14.08
N GLY A 237 -34.50 -4.56 12.74
CA GLY A 237 -33.27 -4.69 11.96
C GLY A 237 -32.48 -5.98 12.21
N VAL A 238 -33.05 -6.99 12.89
CA VAL A 238 -32.32 -8.16 13.42
C VAL A 238 -31.44 -8.85 12.36
N PHE A 239 -31.94 -9.15 11.16
CA PHE A 239 -31.15 -9.83 10.13
C PHE A 239 -30.02 -8.98 9.51
N ASN A 240 -30.17 -7.65 9.57
CA ASN A 240 -29.26 -6.67 8.98
C ASN A 240 -28.19 -6.19 9.99
N ASN A 241 -28.31 -6.55 11.26
CA ASN A 241 -27.30 -6.25 12.28
C ASN A 241 -26.10 -7.22 12.16
N PRO A 242 -24.88 -6.75 12.50
CA PRO A 242 -23.68 -7.58 12.43
C PRO A 242 -23.75 -8.76 13.38
N GLU A 243 -23.11 -9.86 12.98
CA GLU A 243 -23.07 -11.11 13.72
C GLU A 243 -22.18 -11.01 14.95
N THR A 244 -22.63 -11.64 16.03
CA THR A 244 -21.89 -11.83 17.27
C THR A 244 -21.78 -13.32 17.55
N TYR A 245 -20.57 -13.79 17.83
CA TYR A 245 -20.30 -15.20 18.13
C TYR A 245 -20.33 -15.41 19.65
N GLU A 246 -20.97 -16.48 20.10
CA GLU A 246 -21.10 -16.88 21.51
C GLU A 246 -20.63 -18.33 21.68
N ILE A 247 -20.00 -18.63 22.82
CA ILE A 247 -19.52 -19.97 23.18
C ILE A 247 -20.00 -20.28 24.59
N GLU A 248 -20.72 -21.39 24.74
CA GLU A 248 -21.35 -21.83 25.97
C GLU A 248 -21.03 -23.32 26.20
N LEU A 249 -20.91 -23.74 27.46
CA LEU A 249 -20.85 -25.14 27.87
C LEU A 249 -22.06 -25.46 28.73
N GLU A 250 -22.75 -26.56 28.46
CA GLU A 250 -23.91 -27.00 29.24
C GLU A 250 -23.70 -28.44 29.72
N VAL A 251 -24.00 -28.72 30.98
CA VAL A 251 -23.93 -30.08 31.53
C VAL A 251 -25.13 -30.90 31.06
N ASP A 252 -24.88 -32.05 30.43
CA ASP A 252 -25.92 -32.96 29.96
C ASP A 252 -26.53 -33.73 31.13
N ASN A 253 -27.71 -33.28 31.57
CA ASN A 253 -28.50 -33.90 32.64
C ASN A 253 -28.78 -35.40 32.42
N THR A 254 -28.75 -35.89 31.18
CA THR A 254 -29.00 -37.32 30.88
C THR A 254 -27.76 -38.21 31.09
N ARG A 255 -26.58 -37.60 31.31
CA ARG A 255 -25.27 -38.27 31.37
C ARG A 255 -24.57 -38.16 32.71
N ILE A 256 -25.29 -37.72 33.75
CA ILE A 256 -24.81 -37.57 35.13
C ILE A 256 -25.74 -38.29 36.11
N GLY A 257 -25.27 -38.54 37.33
CA GLY A 257 -26.08 -39.17 38.38
C GLY A 257 -25.86 -40.68 38.54
N PRO A 258 -26.68 -41.36 39.38
CA PRO A 258 -26.51 -42.77 39.71
C PRO A 258 -26.55 -43.69 38.48
N GLY A 259 -25.59 -44.62 38.38
CA GLY A 259 -25.44 -45.51 37.23
C GLY A 259 -24.61 -44.95 36.06
N THR A 260 -24.13 -43.70 36.16
CA THR A 260 -23.17 -43.10 35.22
C THR A 260 -21.77 -43.00 35.83
N ASP A 261 -20.75 -42.77 34.99
CA ASP A 261 -19.39 -42.41 35.45
C ASP A 261 -19.34 -41.03 36.14
N PHE A 262 -20.39 -40.22 35.97
CA PHE A 262 -20.52 -38.87 36.51
C PHE A 262 -21.53 -38.81 37.67
N ASN A 263 -21.42 -39.79 38.55
CA ASN A 263 -22.24 -40.00 39.75
C ASN A 263 -21.82 -39.16 40.98
N THR A 264 -20.94 -38.17 40.80
CA THR A 264 -20.45 -37.28 41.86
C THR A 264 -20.24 -35.86 41.35
N HIS A 265 -20.47 -34.86 42.21
CA HIS A 265 -20.18 -33.47 41.88
C HIS A 265 -18.68 -33.24 41.53
N GLU A 266 -17.75 -34.01 42.11
CA GLU A 266 -16.32 -33.89 41.79
C GLU A 266 -15.96 -34.40 40.38
N SER A 267 -16.54 -35.51 39.91
CA SER A 267 -16.33 -35.98 38.53
C SER A 267 -16.88 -35.00 37.50
N ILE A 268 -18.05 -34.39 37.78
CA ILE A 268 -18.63 -33.32 36.96
C ILE A 268 -17.72 -32.07 36.94
N VAL A 269 -17.21 -31.62 38.10
CA VAL A 269 -16.24 -30.51 38.17
C VAL A 269 -14.99 -30.80 37.34
N ASN A 270 -14.47 -32.04 37.39
CA ASN A 270 -13.28 -32.44 36.64
C ASN A 270 -13.52 -32.48 35.13
N ALA A 271 -14.68 -32.97 34.68
CA ALA A 271 -15.08 -32.91 33.26
C ALA A 271 -15.26 -31.46 32.79
N LEU A 272 -15.96 -30.63 33.57
CA LEU A 272 -16.20 -29.23 33.25
C LEU A 272 -14.88 -28.43 33.15
N ASN A 273 -13.96 -28.61 34.10
CA ASN A 273 -12.64 -27.96 34.07
C ASN A 273 -11.80 -28.38 32.84
N LYS A 274 -11.84 -29.66 32.44
CA LYS A 274 -11.21 -30.13 31.19
C LYS A 274 -11.82 -29.43 29.97
N THR A 275 -13.14 -29.39 29.86
CA THR A 275 -13.82 -28.79 28.70
C THR A 275 -13.65 -27.27 28.65
N ILE A 276 -13.65 -26.58 29.79
CA ILE A 276 -13.26 -25.16 29.90
C ILE A 276 -11.84 -24.95 29.35
N LYS A 277 -10.88 -25.80 29.74
CA LYS A 277 -9.52 -25.72 29.20
C LYS A 277 -9.51 -25.91 27.68
N PHE A 278 -10.28 -26.85 27.13
CA PHE A 278 -10.36 -27.08 25.68
C PHE A 278 -10.89 -25.86 24.91
N VAL A 279 -11.91 -25.15 25.43
CA VAL A 279 -12.38 -23.89 24.84
C VAL A 279 -11.30 -22.81 24.91
N LEU A 280 -10.66 -22.64 26.07
CA LEU A 280 -9.57 -21.68 26.25
C LEU A 280 -8.36 -21.98 25.34
N MET A 281 -8.07 -23.25 25.04
CA MET A 281 -7.02 -23.63 24.11
C MET A 281 -7.31 -23.14 22.67
N GLY A 282 -8.56 -23.18 22.24
CA GLY A 282 -8.99 -22.62 20.95
C GLY A 282 -8.96 -21.08 20.96
N LEU A 283 -9.50 -20.45 22.00
CA LEU A 283 -9.55 -18.98 22.14
C LEU A 283 -8.18 -18.31 22.30
N GLN A 284 -7.18 -19.02 22.83
CA GLN A 284 -5.81 -18.49 23.01
C GLN A 284 -4.80 -19.04 21.98
N GLY A 285 -5.21 -19.90 21.04
CA GLY A 285 -4.32 -20.48 20.02
C GLY A 285 -3.21 -21.39 20.56
N THR A 286 -3.30 -21.85 21.82
CA THR A 286 -2.26 -22.65 22.49
C THR A 286 -2.85 -23.83 23.26
N ASN A 287 -2.10 -24.93 23.34
CA ASN A 287 -2.44 -26.06 24.20
C ASN A 287 -2.25 -25.77 25.71
N PHE A 288 -1.66 -24.61 26.06
CA PHE A 288 -1.32 -24.16 27.42
C PHE A 288 -1.92 -22.77 27.71
N PRO A 289 -3.25 -22.64 27.82
CA PRO A 289 -3.88 -21.36 28.11
C PRO A 289 -3.50 -20.84 29.50
N VAL A 290 -3.31 -19.53 29.58
CA VAL A 290 -2.93 -18.75 30.78
C VAL A 290 -3.98 -17.68 31.07
N SER A 291 -3.93 -17.02 32.23
CA SER A 291 -4.88 -15.94 32.51
C SER A 291 -4.62 -14.72 31.61
N TYR A 292 -5.66 -13.95 31.31
CA TYR A 292 -5.52 -12.65 30.64
C TYR A 292 -4.68 -11.68 31.48
N THR A 293 -4.68 -11.82 32.81
CA THR A 293 -3.77 -11.10 33.72
C THR A 293 -2.31 -11.47 33.45
N GLU A 294 -1.98 -12.74 33.25
CA GLU A 294 -0.62 -13.18 32.88
C GLU A 294 -0.23 -12.68 31.48
N GLN A 295 -1.11 -12.76 30.48
CA GLN A 295 -0.88 -12.17 29.15
C GLN A 295 -0.60 -10.65 29.22
N ASN A 296 -1.37 -9.91 30.03
CA ASN A 296 -1.16 -8.48 30.24
C ASN A 296 0.17 -8.17 30.95
N MET A 297 0.59 -9.00 31.92
CA MET A 297 1.90 -8.86 32.57
C MET A 297 3.04 -9.12 31.58
N VAL A 298 2.97 -10.19 30.77
CA VAL A 298 3.97 -10.49 29.73
C VAL A 298 4.07 -9.36 28.71
N SER A 299 2.93 -8.82 28.27
CA SER A 299 2.87 -7.70 27.33
C SER A 299 3.53 -6.42 27.89
N ARG A 300 3.40 -6.18 29.20
CA ARG A 300 4.09 -5.09 29.90
C ARG A 300 5.59 -5.37 30.04
N SER A 301 6.01 -6.59 30.37
CA SER A 301 7.43 -6.96 30.45
C SER A 301 8.13 -6.84 29.09
N TYR A 302 7.45 -7.20 27.99
CA TYR A 302 7.91 -6.91 26.63
C TYR A 302 8.15 -5.41 26.40
N LEU A 303 7.19 -4.53 26.76
CA LEU A 303 7.38 -3.08 26.67
C LEU A 303 8.55 -2.57 27.54
N LYS A 304 8.75 -3.14 28.74
CA LYS A 304 9.89 -2.77 29.60
C LYS A 304 11.23 -3.19 28.99
N LEU A 305 11.29 -4.35 28.33
CA LEU A 305 12.47 -4.80 27.58
C LEU A 305 12.79 -3.84 26.42
N LEU A 306 11.79 -3.43 25.64
CA LEU A 306 11.99 -2.45 24.56
C LEU A 306 12.48 -1.08 25.05
N TYR A 307 12.12 -0.69 26.28
CA TYR A 307 12.50 0.58 26.89
C TYR A 307 13.68 0.45 27.87
N SER A 308 14.47 -0.63 27.80
CA SER A 308 15.60 -0.87 28.71
C SER A 308 16.61 0.29 28.76
N GLU A 309 16.92 0.92 27.61
CA GLU A 309 17.76 2.13 27.55
C GLU A 309 17.13 3.33 28.27
N LYS A 310 15.81 3.55 28.16
CA LYS A 310 15.11 4.61 28.93
C LYS A 310 15.22 4.32 30.44
N TYR A 311 15.03 3.07 30.86
CA TYR A 311 15.13 2.65 32.27
C TYR A 311 16.57 2.72 32.81
N ALA A 312 17.58 2.54 31.96
CA ALA A 312 18.99 2.71 32.31
C ALA A 312 19.34 4.20 32.50
N ASN A 313 18.89 5.06 31.58
CA ASN A 313 19.12 6.51 31.60
C ASN A 313 18.23 7.28 32.61
N ALA A 314 17.29 6.60 33.28
CA ALA A 314 16.41 7.20 34.28
C ALA A 314 17.15 7.38 35.63
N ASN A 315 17.84 8.51 35.76
CA ASN A 315 18.73 8.83 36.90
C ASN A 315 18.03 9.06 38.25
N SER A 316 16.71 8.93 38.35
CA SER A 316 15.97 9.09 39.61
C SER A 316 14.83 8.08 39.77
N SER A 317 14.44 7.81 41.03
CA SER A 317 13.30 6.96 41.36
C SER A 317 11.95 7.55 40.96
N ALA A 318 11.86 8.87 40.77
CA ALA A 318 10.71 9.53 40.18
C ALA A 318 10.58 9.17 38.69
N MET A 319 11.63 9.43 37.89
CA MET A 319 11.63 9.12 36.46
C MET A 319 11.35 7.64 36.15
N LYS A 320 11.81 6.70 37.00
CA LYS A 320 11.47 5.28 36.83
C LYS A 320 10.00 4.98 37.11
N LYS A 321 9.38 5.63 38.10
CA LYS A 321 7.92 5.55 38.34
C LYS A 321 7.11 6.17 37.21
N ASP A 322 7.54 7.31 36.68
CA ASP A 322 6.87 7.98 35.55
C ASP A 322 6.91 7.08 34.30
N LEU A 323 8.02 6.37 34.10
CA LEU A 323 8.18 5.41 33.00
C LEU A 323 7.42 4.09 33.23
N ASP A 324 7.34 3.60 34.46
CA ASP A 324 6.45 2.50 34.83
C ASP A 324 4.98 2.87 34.59
N ALA A 325 4.58 4.11 34.91
CA ALA A 325 3.24 4.62 34.62
C ALA A 325 3.01 4.82 33.10
N GLU A 326 4.02 5.21 32.31
CA GLU A 326 3.95 5.20 30.83
C GLU A 326 3.62 3.79 30.34
N VAL A 327 4.36 2.77 30.80
CA VAL A 327 4.19 1.37 30.37
C VAL A 327 2.88 0.74 30.88
N GLU A 328 2.47 1.01 32.11
CA GLU A 328 1.24 0.40 32.67
C GLU A 328 -0.04 0.94 32.04
N ASN A 329 -0.05 2.21 31.62
CA ASN A 329 -1.19 2.86 30.97
C ASN A 329 -1.14 2.81 29.44
N LYS A 330 0.01 2.48 28.83
CA LYS A 330 0.12 2.36 27.37
C LYS A 330 -0.78 1.24 26.85
N ARG A 331 -1.79 1.61 26.06
CA ARG A 331 -2.54 0.66 25.24
C ARG A 331 -1.64 0.15 24.11
N ILE A 332 -1.58 -1.17 23.98
CA ILE A 332 -0.78 -1.88 22.97
C ILE A 332 -1.57 -2.00 21.66
N TYR A 333 -0.87 -1.83 20.53
CA TYR A 333 -1.40 -1.92 19.18
C TYR A 333 -0.51 -2.79 18.28
N PRO A 334 -0.99 -3.29 17.13
CA PRO A 334 -0.15 -4.01 16.15
C PRO A 334 1.08 -3.24 15.63
N SER A 335 1.16 -1.92 15.85
CA SER A 335 2.33 -1.08 15.60
C SER A 335 3.48 -1.26 16.61
N ASP A 336 3.22 -1.87 17.77
CA ASP A 336 4.23 -2.15 18.80
C ASP A 336 5.02 -3.45 18.54
N PHE A 337 4.65 -4.21 17.49
CA PHE A 337 5.40 -5.36 17.02
C PHE A 337 6.68 -4.89 16.30
N ILE A 338 7.86 -5.04 16.91
CA ILE A 338 9.09 -4.45 16.37
C ILE A 338 9.76 -5.24 15.23
N GLY A 339 9.27 -6.43 14.89
CA GLY A 339 9.79 -7.21 13.77
C GLY A 339 9.53 -6.51 12.43
N PRO A 340 10.57 -6.15 11.63
CA PRO A 340 10.39 -5.39 10.42
C PRO A 340 9.84 -6.26 9.28
N SER A 341 8.98 -5.68 8.45
CA SER A 341 8.41 -6.35 7.27
C SER A 341 9.35 -6.24 6.07
N SER A 342 9.56 -7.34 5.36
CA SER A 342 10.43 -7.39 4.17
C SER A 342 9.76 -6.78 2.93
N TYR A 343 10.53 -6.00 2.18
CA TYR A 343 10.14 -5.43 0.90
C TYR A 343 10.01 -6.53 -0.18
N THR A 344 9.21 -6.31 -1.22
CA THR A 344 9.08 -7.29 -2.32
C THR A 344 10.29 -7.15 -3.25
N LEU A 345 10.98 -8.26 -3.57
CA LEU A 345 12.11 -8.25 -4.51
C LEU A 345 11.62 -7.90 -5.92
N GLN A 346 12.30 -6.97 -6.59
CA GLN A 346 11.99 -6.48 -7.92
C GLN A 346 13.23 -6.58 -8.82
N LEU A 347 13.05 -6.50 -10.14
CA LEU A 347 14.12 -6.69 -11.13
C LEU A 347 15.34 -5.78 -10.84
N GLN A 348 15.08 -4.52 -10.48
CA GLN A 348 16.07 -3.52 -10.03
C GLN A 348 16.98 -3.97 -8.85
N ASN A 349 16.58 -4.99 -8.10
CA ASN A 349 17.36 -5.54 -6.98
C ASN A 349 18.26 -6.72 -7.40
N ILE A 350 18.15 -7.23 -8.63
CA ILE A 350 18.91 -8.40 -9.13
C ILE A 350 19.75 -8.12 -10.38
N ILE A 351 19.53 -7.00 -11.06
CA ILE A 351 20.36 -6.53 -12.20
C ILE A 351 21.86 -6.38 -11.82
N PRO A 352 22.78 -6.39 -12.82
CA PRO A 352 24.22 -6.21 -12.59
C PRO A 352 24.54 -4.90 -11.83
N ILE A 353 25.67 -4.89 -11.11
CA ILE A 353 26.04 -3.71 -10.31
C ILE A 353 26.64 -2.64 -11.23
N ASN A 354 25.94 -1.52 -11.33
CA ASN A 354 26.36 -0.31 -12.04
C ASN A 354 26.63 0.77 -10.97
N GLU A 355 27.80 1.43 -11.01
CA GLU A 355 28.20 2.48 -10.04
C GLU A 355 27.19 3.64 -9.97
N ASN A 356 26.36 3.78 -11.01
CA ASN A 356 25.31 4.79 -11.15
C ASN A 356 23.98 4.41 -10.46
N MET A 357 23.88 3.25 -9.81
CA MET A 357 22.67 2.81 -9.11
C MET A 357 22.81 2.88 -7.58
N ASN A 358 21.77 3.40 -6.94
CA ASN A 358 21.66 3.49 -5.47
C ASN A 358 20.51 2.62 -4.92
N VAL A 359 19.94 1.76 -5.77
CA VAL A 359 18.95 0.74 -5.39
C VAL A 359 19.67 -0.38 -4.63
N PRO A 360 19.14 -0.89 -3.49
CA PRO A 360 19.74 -2.03 -2.83
C PRO A 360 19.67 -3.28 -3.73
N THR A 361 20.84 -3.81 -4.10
CA THR A 361 20.98 -5.04 -4.90
C THR A 361 21.34 -6.23 -4.02
N ILE A 362 20.76 -7.40 -4.28
CA ILE A 362 21.11 -8.63 -3.53
C ILE A 362 22.50 -9.18 -3.89
N ARG A 363 23.13 -8.66 -4.96
CA ARG A 363 24.46 -9.09 -5.42
C ARG A 363 25.59 -8.77 -4.44
N GLU A 364 25.40 -7.79 -3.56
CA GLU A 364 26.38 -7.38 -2.55
C GLU A 364 25.80 -7.44 -1.13
N ASN A 365 26.54 -8.04 -0.19
CA ASN A 365 26.23 -7.96 1.25
C ASN A 365 24.83 -8.48 1.67
N PHE A 366 24.29 -9.50 0.99
CA PHE A 366 23.09 -10.22 1.44
C PHE A 366 23.38 -11.71 1.75
N VAL A 367 22.54 -12.28 2.61
CA VAL A 367 22.38 -13.74 2.80
C VAL A 367 20.92 -14.14 2.58
N VAL A 368 20.69 -15.38 2.14
CA VAL A 368 19.37 -15.91 1.78
C VAL A 368 18.99 -17.14 2.61
N THR A 369 17.70 -17.29 2.92
CA THR A 369 17.08 -18.46 3.56
C THR A 369 15.71 -18.73 2.92
N GLU A 370 15.18 -19.95 3.08
CA GLU A 370 13.83 -20.31 2.67
C GLU A 370 12.77 -19.47 3.38
N LYS A 371 11.72 -19.03 2.66
CA LYS A 371 10.50 -18.55 3.29
C LYS A 371 9.61 -19.75 3.63
N ALA A 372 9.18 -19.88 4.88
CA ALA A 372 8.23 -20.92 5.27
C ALA A 372 6.79 -20.41 5.17
N ASP A 373 5.86 -21.34 4.98
CA ASP A 373 4.42 -21.08 5.13
C ASP A 373 4.04 -21.23 6.63
N GLY A 374 4.49 -20.26 7.44
CA GLY A 374 4.30 -20.23 8.89
C GLY A 374 3.87 -18.87 9.42
N GLU A 375 3.28 -18.84 10.62
CA GLU A 375 2.82 -17.60 11.25
C GLU A 375 3.98 -16.89 11.96
N ARG A 376 4.30 -15.66 11.54
CA ARG A 376 5.38 -14.88 12.17
C ARG A 376 5.05 -14.49 13.61
N HIS A 377 5.97 -14.81 14.51
CA HIS A 377 5.88 -14.57 15.95
C HIS A 377 7.24 -14.10 16.49
N LEU A 378 7.22 -13.18 17.46
CA LEU A 378 8.39 -12.92 18.30
C LEU A 378 8.37 -13.89 19.48
N MET A 379 9.47 -14.59 19.74
CA MET A 379 9.65 -15.39 20.95
C MET A 379 10.22 -14.52 22.07
N PHE A 380 9.49 -14.42 23.18
CA PHE A 380 9.88 -13.70 24.38
C PHE A 380 10.15 -14.67 25.53
N ILE A 381 11.35 -14.58 26.13
CA ILE A 381 11.75 -15.36 27.30
C ILE A 381 11.72 -14.45 28.52
N SER A 382 10.84 -14.75 29.48
CA SER A 382 10.58 -13.91 30.66
C SER A 382 11.62 -14.08 31.78
N GLU A 383 11.51 -13.22 32.80
CA GLU A 383 12.35 -13.23 34.02
C GLU A 383 12.18 -14.52 34.86
N ASP A 384 11.03 -15.19 34.77
CA ASP A 384 10.77 -16.50 35.40
C ASP A 384 11.13 -17.68 34.47
N GLY A 385 11.73 -17.44 33.31
CA GLY A 385 12.20 -18.46 32.38
C GLY A 385 11.11 -19.15 31.55
N LYS A 386 9.87 -18.64 31.56
CA LYS A 386 8.81 -19.10 30.66
C LYS A 386 9.04 -18.58 29.24
N ILE A 387 8.65 -19.39 28.26
CA ILE A 387 8.77 -19.06 26.84
C ILE A 387 7.39 -18.73 26.28
N TYR A 388 7.23 -17.53 25.74
CA TYR A 388 6.00 -17.04 25.11
C TYR A 388 6.25 -16.71 23.63
N LEU A 389 5.20 -16.75 22.84
CA LEU A 389 5.15 -16.17 21.49
C LEU A 389 4.24 -14.95 21.50
N ILE A 390 4.64 -13.90 20.78
CA ILE A 390 3.88 -12.67 20.58
C ILE A 390 3.62 -12.53 19.08
N ASN A 391 2.36 -12.59 18.66
CA ASN A 391 2.02 -12.55 17.24
C ASN A 391 1.99 -11.12 16.67
N THR A 392 1.87 -10.98 15.35
CA THR A 392 1.88 -9.66 14.68
C THR A 392 0.70 -8.72 15.05
N ASN A 393 -0.30 -9.23 15.78
CA ASN A 393 -1.43 -8.50 16.34
C ASN A 393 -1.29 -8.23 17.86
N MET A 394 -0.12 -8.53 18.44
CA MET A 394 0.22 -8.41 19.87
C MET A 394 -0.60 -9.31 20.82
N ASN A 395 -1.17 -10.42 20.32
CA ASN A 395 -1.65 -11.48 21.22
C ASN A 395 -0.46 -12.23 21.81
N VAL A 396 -0.53 -12.60 23.10
CA VAL A 396 0.47 -13.43 23.81
C VAL A 396 -0.01 -14.87 23.91
N LEU A 397 0.80 -15.80 23.42
CA LEU A 397 0.59 -17.25 23.51
C LEU A 397 1.67 -17.86 24.42
N PHE A 398 1.27 -18.55 25.49
CA PHE A 398 2.22 -19.34 26.27
C PHE A 398 2.48 -20.68 25.59
N THR A 399 3.74 -21.08 25.49
CA THR A 399 4.17 -22.27 24.72
C THR A 399 4.07 -23.58 25.51
N GLY A 400 3.91 -23.51 26.83
CA GLY A 400 4.10 -24.64 27.73
C GLY A 400 5.57 -25.02 27.99
N ALA A 401 6.52 -24.30 27.39
CA ALA A 401 7.95 -24.51 27.59
C ALA A 401 8.55 -23.53 28.61
N VAL A 402 9.52 -24.03 29.38
CA VAL A 402 10.32 -23.28 30.34
C VAL A 402 11.81 -23.61 30.18
N THR A 403 12.68 -22.63 30.42
CA THR A 403 14.13 -22.81 30.52
C THR A 403 14.62 -22.53 31.94
N LYS A 404 15.78 -23.10 32.30
CA LYS A 404 16.49 -22.83 33.56
C LYS A 404 17.78 -22.01 33.37
N GLU A 405 18.18 -21.72 32.12
CA GLU A 405 19.37 -20.91 31.85
C GLU A 405 19.05 -19.42 32.06
N LYS A 406 19.74 -18.80 33.02
CA LYS A 406 19.55 -17.40 33.40
C LYS A 406 20.11 -16.41 32.40
N LYS A 407 21.14 -16.81 31.62
CA LYS A 407 21.76 -15.96 30.59
C LYS A 407 20.82 -15.54 29.47
N ILE A 408 19.72 -16.28 29.27
CA ILE A 408 18.74 -16.06 28.19
C ILE A 408 17.38 -15.56 28.68
N MET A 409 17.21 -15.28 29.97
CA MET A 409 16.03 -14.57 30.49
C MET A 409 16.04 -13.12 29.99
N ASN A 410 14.87 -12.49 29.82
CA ASN A 410 14.70 -11.18 29.16
C ASN A 410 15.35 -11.14 27.76
N SER A 411 15.03 -12.13 26.93
CA SER A 411 15.47 -12.22 25.54
C SER A 411 14.28 -12.18 24.57
N LEU A 412 14.54 -11.67 23.36
CA LEU A 412 13.55 -11.53 22.30
C LEU A 412 14.15 -11.97 20.96
N LEU A 413 13.57 -13.00 20.36
CA LEU A 413 13.94 -13.58 19.07
C LEU A 413 12.78 -13.38 18.07
N ASP A 414 13.05 -13.43 16.77
CA ASP A 414 12.04 -13.38 15.69
C ASP A 414 12.06 -14.67 14.87
N GLY A 415 10.90 -15.09 14.35
CA GLY A 415 10.72 -16.43 13.80
C GLY A 415 9.33 -16.69 13.21
N GLU A 416 9.19 -17.86 12.61
CA GLU A 416 7.95 -18.37 12.01
C GLU A 416 7.50 -19.63 12.78
N LEU A 417 6.23 -19.65 13.21
CA LEU A 417 5.60 -20.79 13.87
C LEU A 417 4.92 -21.68 12.82
N ILE A 418 5.29 -22.95 12.81
CA ILE A 418 4.91 -23.95 11.82
C ILE A 418 4.24 -25.11 12.56
N TYR A 419 2.90 -25.16 12.51
CA TYR A 419 2.13 -26.17 13.24
C TYR A 419 2.26 -27.57 12.65
N HIS A 420 2.29 -27.71 11.32
CA HIS A 420 2.24 -28.99 10.61
C HIS A 420 3.36 -29.13 9.57
N ASN A 421 3.75 -30.37 9.28
CA ASN A 421 4.64 -30.71 8.17
C ASN A 421 3.87 -30.85 6.83
N LYS A 422 4.58 -31.07 5.72
CA LYS A 422 4.01 -31.26 4.37
C LYS A 422 2.90 -32.32 4.29
N ASN A 423 2.94 -33.32 5.18
CA ASN A 423 1.98 -34.42 5.24
C ASN A 423 0.81 -34.15 6.21
N GLY A 424 0.68 -32.93 6.74
CA GLY A 424 -0.36 -32.53 7.69
C GLY A 424 -0.14 -33.00 9.13
N ALA A 425 0.95 -33.70 9.44
CA ALA A 425 1.25 -34.15 10.80
C ALA A 425 1.74 -32.98 11.67
N PHE A 426 1.29 -32.93 12.92
CA PHE A 426 1.58 -31.84 13.86
C PHE A 426 3.03 -31.91 14.39
N ILE A 427 3.80 -30.85 14.17
CA ILE A 427 5.23 -30.75 14.55
C ILE A 427 5.54 -29.62 15.54
N ASN A 428 4.70 -28.59 15.59
CA ASN A 428 4.83 -27.43 16.48
C ASN A 428 6.26 -26.84 16.52
N LEU A 429 6.79 -26.49 15.35
CA LEU A 429 8.13 -25.94 15.18
C LEU A 429 8.11 -24.41 15.20
N TYR A 430 8.94 -23.78 16.03
CA TYR A 430 9.33 -22.38 15.90
C TYR A 430 10.68 -22.30 15.20
N ALA A 431 10.70 -21.81 13.97
CA ALA A 431 11.90 -21.59 13.17
C ALA A 431 12.34 -20.13 13.30
N SER A 432 13.31 -19.87 14.16
CA SER A 432 13.83 -18.52 14.42
C SER A 432 14.80 -18.09 13.32
N PHE A 433 14.77 -16.82 12.93
CA PHE A 433 15.68 -16.26 11.91
C PHE A 433 16.47 -15.04 12.39
N ASP A 434 16.13 -14.44 13.53
CA ASP A 434 16.86 -13.28 14.08
C ASP A 434 16.79 -13.20 15.62
N ILE A 435 17.68 -12.43 16.24
CA ILE A 435 17.67 -12.11 17.68
C ILE A 435 17.84 -10.61 17.92
N TYR A 436 16.94 -10.04 18.73
CA TYR A 436 16.86 -8.60 18.99
C TYR A 436 17.35 -8.24 20.39
N TYR A 437 17.07 -9.07 21.38
CA TYR A 437 17.51 -8.85 22.76
C TYR A 437 18.02 -10.17 23.36
N LEU A 438 19.07 -10.07 24.18
CA LEU A 438 19.61 -11.17 24.97
C LEU A 438 19.96 -10.67 26.37
N GLY A 439 19.41 -11.27 27.43
CA GLY A 439 19.75 -10.87 28.81
C GLY A 439 19.40 -9.40 29.13
N GLY A 440 18.38 -8.83 28.48
CA GLY A 440 18.04 -7.40 28.57
C GLY A 440 18.84 -6.46 27.66
N LYS A 441 19.95 -6.90 27.07
CA LYS A 441 20.79 -6.10 26.15
C LYS A 441 20.16 -6.06 24.75
N ASP A 442 20.03 -4.86 24.18
CA ASP A 442 19.65 -4.69 22.77
C ASP A 442 20.82 -5.13 21.85
N LEU A 443 20.51 -6.01 20.90
CA LEU A 443 21.44 -6.53 19.89
C LEU A 443 21.12 -6.01 18.48
N ARG A 444 20.00 -5.30 18.27
CA ARG A 444 19.48 -4.92 16.95
C ARG A 444 20.43 -4.05 16.14
N ALA A 445 21.38 -3.36 16.79
CA ALA A 445 22.39 -2.54 16.14
C ALA A 445 23.58 -3.34 15.57
N LEU A 446 23.76 -4.61 15.96
CA LEU A 446 24.86 -5.46 15.52
C LEU A 446 24.67 -5.95 14.08
N GLN A 447 25.78 -6.31 13.43
CA GLN A 447 25.77 -6.99 12.13
C GLN A 447 25.12 -8.38 12.26
N PHE A 448 24.45 -8.83 11.20
CA PHE A 448 23.79 -10.14 11.17
C PHE A 448 24.82 -11.30 11.09
N VAL A 449 25.74 -11.18 10.14
CA VAL A 449 26.88 -12.08 9.88
C VAL A 449 28.10 -11.23 9.48
N PRO A 450 29.34 -11.72 9.59
CA PRO A 450 30.51 -11.02 9.06
C PRO A 450 30.33 -10.72 7.57
N SER A 451 30.79 -9.54 7.16
CA SER A 451 30.75 -9.12 5.76
C SER A 451 31.93 -9.74 4.99
N ASN A 452 31.65 -10.47 3.91
CA ASN A 452 32.68 -10.99 2.99
C ASN A 452 33.22 -9.85 2.10
N SER A 453 33.90 -8.87 2.71
CA SER A 453 34.58 -7.80 1.99
C SER A 453 36.04 -8.17 1.72
N ILE A 454 36.37 -8.31 0.44
CA ILE A 454 37.73 -8.49 -0.07
C ILE A 454 38.62 -7.35 0.47
N GLY A 455 39.80 -7.69 1.01
CA GLY A 455 40.81 -6.70 1.40
C GLY A 455 41.00 -6.44 2.91
N GLN A 456 40.44 -7.23 3.83
CA GLN A 456 40.80 -7.12 5.25
C GLN A 456 42.28 -7.44 5.50
N THR A 457 42.96 -6.56 6.24
CA THR A 457 44.36 -6.75 6.66
C THR A 457 44.45 -7.74 7.82
N ASP A 458 45.63 -8.33 8.05
CA ASP A 458 45.85 -9.25 9.18
C ASP A 458 45.68 -8.60 10.57
N ALA A 459 45.63 -7.27 10.65
CA ALA A 459 45.30 -6.54 11.88
C ALA A 459 43.82 -6.70 12.28
N ASP A 460 42.91 -6.84 11.31
CA ASP A 460 41.46 -6.93 11.58
C ASP A 460 41.03 -8.37 11.89
N LYS A 461 41.73 -9.36 11.33
CA LYS A 461 41.54 -10.79 11.67
C LYS A 461 41.67 -11.05 13.18
N ASN A 462 42.57 -10.32 13.86
CA ASN A 462 42.76 -10.41 15.31
C ASN A 462 41.71 -9.65 16.15
N LYS A 463 40.90 -8.77 15.55
CA LYS A 463 39.71 -8.17 16.22
C LYS A 463 38.45 -9.01 16.00
N GLY A 464 38.39 -9.77 14.90
CA GLY A 464 37.26 -10.65 14.56
C GLY A 464 37.02 -11.86 15.47
N ALA A 465 37.85 -12.05 16.51
CA ALA A 465 37.70 -13.15 17.48
C ALA A 465 36.50 -12.98 18.43
N ASN A 466 35.90 -11.79 18.52
CA ASN A 466 34.69 -11.54 19.29
C ASN A 466 33.43 -12.06 18.55
N ASN A 467 32.55 -12.73 19.28
CA ASN A 467 31.41 -13.48 18.74
C ASN A 467 30.16 -12.61 18.49
N ASP A 468 30.33 -11.32 18.21
CA ASP A 468 29.29 -10.28 18.33
C ASP A 468 28.41 -10.10 17.06
N TYR A 469 28.06 -11.21 16.39
CA TYR A 469 27.18 -11.26 15.22
C TYR A 469 25.82 -11.86 15.55
N ARG A 470 24.70 -11.22 15.15
CA ARG A 470 23.34 -11.63 15.57
C ARG A 470 23.02 -13.10 15.26
N TYR A 471 23.39 -13.60 14.08
CA TYR A 471 23.15 -15.01 13.71
C TYR A 471 23.96 -15.99 14.58
N VAL A 472 25.22 -15.68 14.89
CA VAL A 472 26.07 -16.52 15.76
C VAL A 472 25.56 -16.49 17.21
N ILE A 473 25.05 -15.35 17.68
CA ILE A 473 24.41 -15.21 18.99
C ILE A 473 23.09 -16.01 19.02
N LEU A 474 22.28 -15.96 17.96
CA LEU A 474 21.01 -16.71 17.83
C LEU A 474 21.25 -18.22 17.95
N MET A 475 22.19 -18.77 17.18
CA MET A 475 22.55 -20.21 17.22
C MET A 475 22.86 -20.65 18.65
N LYS A 476 23.79 -19.95 19.32
CA LYS A 476 24.21 -20.24 20.70
C LYS A 476 23.08 -20.05 21.71
N THR A 477 22.20 -19.08 21.50
CA THR A 477 21.05 -18.84 22.38
C THR A 477 20.07 -20.01 22.34
N ILE A 478 19.84 -20.60 21.16
CA ILE A 478 18.98 -21.78 21.00
C ILE A 478 19.66 -23.05 21.53
N GLU A 479 20.96 -23.26 21.26
CA GLU A 479 21.76 -24.36 21.83
C GLU A 479 21.76 -24.36 23.37
N MET A 480 21.89 -23.18 23.99
CA MET A 480 21.81 -23.01 25.45
C MET A 480 20.39 -23.15 26.02
N MET A 481 19.34 -23.11 25.21
CA MET A 481 17.96 -22.92 25.70
C MET A 481 17.43 -24.11 26.50
N GLN A 482 17.76 -25.34 26.10
CA GLN A 482 17.35 -26.60 26.72
C GLN A 482 15.88 -26.59 27.25
N PRO A 483 14.90 -26.26 26.40
CA PRO A 483 13.52 -26.04 26.83
C PRO A 483 12.87 -27.35 27.31
N LYS A 484 12.13 -27.27 28.43
CA LYS A 484 11.44 -28.40 29.09
C LYS A 484 9.96 -28.09 29.28
N SER A 485 9.13 -29.12 29.42
CA SER A 485 7.69 -28.93 29.68
C SER A 485 7.42 -28.36 31.07
N VAL A 486 6.48 -27.42 31.15
CA VAL A 486 5.96 -26.84 32.39
C VAL A 486 5.13 -27.85 33.21
N VAL A 487 4.58 -28.88 32.57
CA VAL A 487 3.69 -29.87 33.22
C VAL A 487 4.50 -30.91 34.00
N ASN A 488 5.64 -31.33 33.45
CA ASN A 488 6.65 -32.14 34.12
C ASN A 488 8.01 -31.83 33.47
N SER A 489 8.99 -31.44 34.28
CA SER A 489 10.34 -31.07 33.81
C SER A 489 11.14 -32.21 33.18
N ASP A 490 10.67 -33.45 33.30
CA ASP A 490 11.34 -34.62 32.73
C ASP A 490 10.94 -34.86 31.27
N TYR A 491 9.82 -34.29 30.82
CA TYR A 491 9.44 -34.28 29.42
C TYR A 491 10.14 -33.14 28.65
N SER A 492 10.36 -33.39 27.35
CA SER A 492 10.84 -32.41 26.39
C SER A 492 9.90 -31.20 26.27
N SER A 493 10.41 -30.12 25.68
CA SER A 493 9.59 -28.97 25.26
C SER A 493 8.37 -29.42 24.44
N PRO A 494 7.16 -28.90 24.72
CA PRO A 494 5.98 -29.08 23.87
C PRO A 494 6.08 -28.43 22.49
N MET A 495 7.16 -27.68 22.22
CA MET A 495 7.43 -26.93 20.99
C MET A 495 8.88 -27.17 20.55
N ARG A 496 9.08 -27.50 19.27
CA ARG A 496 10.43 -27.64 18.67
C ARG A 496 10.98 -26.24 18.40
N ILE A 497 12.25 -25.98 18.70
CA ILE A 497 12.88 -24.66 18.55
C ILE A 497 14.18 -24.82 17.78
N GLU A 498 14.27 -24.19 16.61
CA GLU A 498 15.42 -24.27 15.70
C GLU A 498 15.75 -22.88 15.14
N PHE A 499 16.93 -22.74 14.53
CA PHE A 499 17.29 -21.58 13.72
C PHE A 499 17.26 -21.92 12.22
N LYS A 500 16.79 -20.98 11.40
CA LYS A 500 16.87 -21.04 9.94
C LYS A 500 18.31 -20.95 9.44
N LYS A 501 18.59 -21.54 8.28
CA LYS A 501 19.95 -21.68 7.74
C LYS A 501 20.18 -20.64 6.64
N PHE A 502 21.06 -19.69 6.91
CA PHE A 502 21.40 -18.62 5.97
C PHE A 502 22.59 -18.98 5.08
N TYR A 503 22.44 -18.83 3.77
CA TYR A 503 23.44 -19.11 2.75
C TYR A 503 23.95 -17.80 2.10
N PRO A 504 25.22 -17.73 1.66
CA PRO A 504 26.24 -18.80 1.67
C PRO A 504 26.87 -19.08 3.04
N PHE A 505 26.71 -18.21 4.04
CA PHE A 505 27.45 -18.25 5.32
C PHE A 505 27.43 -19.60 6.05
N THR A 506 26.30 -20.30 6.10
CA THR A 506 26.20 -21.63 6.74
C THR A 506 27.05 -22.70 6.04
N SER A 507 27.24 -22.62 4.71
CA SER A 507 28.16 -23.52 3.99
C SER A 507 29.61 -23.29 4.42
N MET A 508 30.01 -22.02 4.59
CA MET A 508 31.37 -21.65 5.00
C MET A 508 31.71 -22.20 6.40
N LEU A 509 30.78 -22.08 7.36
CA LEU A 509 30.94 -22.65 8.71
C LEU A 509 31.13 -24.18 8.68
N LEU A 510 30.33 -24.89 7.89
CA LEU A 510 30.41 -26.36 7.79
C LEU A 510 31.71 -26.83 7.14
N GLN A 511 32.23 -26.11 6.14
CA GLN A 511 33.53 -26.41 5.52
C GLN A 511 34.68 -26.24 6.53
N GLN A 512 34.69 -25.15 7.30
CA GLN A 512 35.71 -24.89 8.32
C GLN A 512 35.75 -26.00 9.40
N GLN A 513 34.59 -26.51 9.81
CA GLN A 513 34.51 -27.59 10.80
C GLN A 513 35.00 -28.95 10.28
N GLN A 514 34.97 -29.19 8.95
CA GLN A 514 35.36 -30.48 8.34
C GLN A 514 36.85 -30.58 7.94
N GLN A 515 37.67 -29.57 8.22
CA GLN A 515 39.13 -29.53 7.93
C GLN A 515 39.53 -29.81 6.47
N LYS A 516 38.62 -29.71 5.49
CA LYS A 516 38.95 -29.91 4.07
C LYS A 516 39.81 -28.75 3.55
N LYS A 517 41.12 -28.97 3.46
CA LYS A 517 42.05 -28.12 2.69
C LYS A 517 41.82 -28.31 1.19
N THR A 518 40.85 -27.59 0.63
CA THR A 518 40.76 -27.31 -0.81
C THR A 518 41.17 -25.87 -1.06
N THR A 519 42.10 -25.66 -2.00
CA THR A 519 42.81 -24.37 -2.18
C THR A 519 42.03 -23.33 -2.99
N GLN A 520 40.77 -23.60 -3.29
CA GLN A 520 39.82 -22.64 -3.84
C GLN A 520 38.65 -22.54 -2.86
N VAL A 521 38.42 -21.34 -2.34
CA VAL A 521 37.12 -20.94 -1.82
C VAL A 521 36.40 -20.38 -3.03
N ASP A 522 35.56 -21.21 -3.67
CA ASP A 522 34.67 -20.70 -4.70
C ASP A 522 33.67 -19.75 -4.02
N ASP A 523 33.72 -18.47 -4.39
CA ASP A 523 32.84 -17.44 -3.86
C ASP A 523 31.39 -17.72 -4.30
N MET A 524 30.68 -18.47 -3.45
CA MET A 524 29.29 -18.87 -3.66
C MET A 524 28.40 -17.62 -3.73
N SER A 525 28.09 -17.22 -4.97
CA SER A 525 27.24 -16.07 -5.26
C SER A 525 25.85 -16.21 -4.63
N ILE A 526 25.16 -15.08 -4.47
CA ILE A 526 23.79 -15.09 -3.92
C ILE A 526 22.84 -15.96 -4.75
N PHE A 527 23.03 -16.03 -6.07
CA PHE A 527 22.26 -16.90 -6.97
C PHE A 527 22.59 -18.37 -6.74
N GLY A 528 23.86 -18.75 -6.61
CA GLY A 528 24.27 -20.11 -6.23
C GLY A 528 23.73 -20.54 -4.87
N ALA A 529 23.66 -19.60 -3.91
CA ALA A 529 23.00 -19.82 -2.61
C ALA A 529 21.48 -20.01 -2.75
N CYS A 530 20.81 -19.29 -3.64
CA CYS A 530 19.39 -19.49 -3.96
C CYS A 530 19.14 -20.85 -4.63
N ASN A 531 19.94 -21.24 -5.62
CA ASN A 531 19.86 -22.54 -6.30
C ASN A 531 19.92 -23.72 -5.29
N ILE A 532 20.84 -23.64 -4.31
CA ILE A 532 20.96 -24.65 -3.24
C ILE A 532 19.69 -24.74 -2.36
N ILE A 533 18.91 -23.66 -2.23
CA ILE A 533 17.63 -23.69 -1.51
C ILE A 533 16.53 -24.22 -2.45
N MET A 534 16.46 -23.75 -3.69
CA MET A 534 15.47 -24.20 -4.68
C MET A 534 15.59 -25.71 -4.97
N GLN A 535 16.80 -26.24 -5.11
CA GLN A 535 17.04 -27.68 -5.21
C GLN A 535 16.48 -28.44 -3.99
N LYS A 536 16.71 -27.96 -2.76
CA LYS A 536 16.15 -28.59 -1.54
C LYS A 536 14.62 -28.46 -1.43
N ILE A 537 14.01 -27.45 -2.04
CA ILE A 537 12.55 -27.34 -2.13
C ILE A 537 12.03 -28.43 -3.09
N ASN A 538 12.64 -28.55 -4.27
CA ASN A 538 12.27 -29.50 -5.32
C ASN A 538 12.53 -30.96 -4.93
N ASP A 539 13.68 -31.25 -4.31
CA ASP A 539 14.04 -32.55 -3.73
C ASP A 539 13.19 -32.90 -2.47
N GLY A 540 12.30 -32.00 -2.04
CA GLY A 540 11.40 -32.20 -0.92
C GLY A 540 12.05 -32.11 0.47
N LEU A 541 13.35 -31.81 0.57
CA LEU A 541 14.20 -31.94 1.77
C LEU A 541 13.82 -31.03 2.96
N PHE A 542 12.96 -30.03 2.76
CA PHE A 542 12.31 -29.30 3.85
C PHE A 542 11.08 -30.06 4.38
N GLU A 543 10.95 -30.19 5.71
CA GLU A 543 9.83 -30.89 6.36
C GLU A 543 8.47 -30.18 6.14
N TYR A 544 8.47 -28.87 5.92
CA TYR A 544 7.29 -28.00 5.87
C TYR A 544 7.16 -27.28 4.51
N ASN A 545 5.99 -26.69 4.24
CA ASN A 545 5.73 -25.92 3.03
C ASN A 545 6.54 -24.61 2.99
N THR A 546 6.99 -24.25 1.78
CA THR A 546 7.83 -23.07 1.51
C THR A 546 7.29 -22.31 0.30
N ASP A 547 7.13 -21.00 0.42
CA ASP A 547 6.44 -20.15 -0.56
C ASP A 547 7.34 -19.05 -1.18
N GLY A 548 8.66 -19.18 -1.06
CA GLY A 548 9.64 -18.26 -1.63
C GLY A 548 10.97 -18.22 -0.88
N LEU A 549 11.66 -17.08 -0.97
CA LEU A 549 12.98 -16.83 -0.38
C LEU A 549 12.97 -15.52 0.42
N ILE A 550 13.73 -15.47 1.52
CA ILE A 550 13.99 -14.25 2.31
C ILE A 550 15.47 -13.89 2.21
N PHE A 551 15.74 -12.62 1.91
CA PHE A 551 17.08 -12.03 1.88
C PHE A 551 17.24 -11.03 3.02
N THR A 552 18.39 -11.07 3.69
CA THR A 552 18.74 -10.19 4.81
C THR A 552 20.14 -9.62 4.59
N HIS A 553 20.30 -8.30 4.69
CA HIS A 553 21.60 -7.64 4.53
C HIS A 553 22.54 -7.98 5.70
N THR A 554 23.80 -8.28 5.41
CA THR A 554 24.79 -8.83 6.36
C THR A 554 25.18 -7.82 7.44
N SER A 555 25.52 -6.58 7.05
CA SER A 555 26.17 -5.61 7.94
C SER A 555 25.23 -4.66 8.68
N PHE A 556 23.92 -4.67 8.40
CA PHE A 556 22.99 -3.61 8.86
C PHE A 556 22.23 -4.01 10.13
N GLY A 557 21.87 -3.01 10.94
CA GLY A 557 21.00 -3.21 12.09
C GLY A 557 19.54 -3.45 11.70
N VAL A 558 18.79 -4.16 12.55
CA VAL A 558 17.39 -4.54 12.33
C VAL A 558 16.53 -3.30 12.05
N GLY A 559 15.89 -3.25 10.87
CA GLY A 559 15.04 -2.14 10.47
C GLY A 559 15.79 -0.81 10.23
N SER A 560 17.06 -0.88 9.86
CA SER A 560 17.96 0.26 9.66
C SER A 560 18.77 0.13 8.37
N ASN A 561 19.11 1.27 7.77
CA ASN A 561 19.93 1.35 6.55
C ASN A 561 21.37 1.79 6.90
N GLN A 562 21.82 1.49 8.12
CA GLN A 562 23.12 1.92 8.67
C GLN A 562 23.72 0.81 9.53
N VAL A 563 25.04 0.59 9.37
CA VAL A 563 25.84 -0.28 10.25
C VAL A 563 25.86 0.31 11.66
N GLY A 564 25.78 -0.54 12.70
CA GLY A 564 25.91 -0.09 14.10
C GLY A 564 24.71 0.67 14.65
N ARG A 565 23.57 0.71 13.94
CA ARG A 565 22.37 1.45 14.35
C ARG A 565 21.10 0.61 14.13
N ALA A 566 20.24 0.54 15.15
CA ALA A 566 18.95 -0.13 15.07
C ALA A 566 17.83 0.78 14.54
N GLY A 567 16.77 0.16 14.00
CA GLY A 567 15.54 0.83 13.59
C GLY A 567 14.65 1.29 14.75
N LYS A 568 13.53 1.93 14.40
CA LYS A 568 12.52 2.40 15.36
C LYS A 568 11.93 1.25 16.18
N LEU A 569 11.54 1.51 17.42
CA LEU A 569 10.80 0.58 18.28
C LEU A 569 9.31 0.56 17.91
N SER A 570 9.03 0.22 16.65
CA SER A 570 7.70 0.14 16.05
C SER A 570 7.75 -0.69 14.78
N LYS A 571 6.62 -1.26 14.36
CA LYS A 571 6.49 -1.97 13.08
C LYS A 571 6.86 -1.07 11.91
N VAL A 572 7.88 -1.46 11.15
CA VAL A 572 8.39 -0.77 9.95
C VAL A 572 8.58 -1.74 8.80
N THR A 573 8.62 -1.25 7.57
CA THR A 573 9.16 -1.98 6.42
C THR A 573 10.67 -1.74 6.37
N TRP A 574 11.47 -2.74 6.00
CA TRP A 574 12.93 -2.62 5.91
C TRP A 574 13.40 -2.82 4.47
N GLU A 575 13.96 -1.76 3.89
CA GLU A 575 14.40 -1.70 2.48
C GLU A 575 15.59 -2.62 2.18
N TYR A 576 16.28 -3.11 3.21
CA TYR A 576 17.41 -4.04 3.14
C TYR A 576 17.06 -5.43 3.71
N SER A 577 15.78 -5.78 3.70
CA SER A 577 15.32 -7.17 3.78
C SER A 577 14.27 -7.41 2.69
N PHE A 578 14.54 -8.35 1.78
CA PHE A 578 13.65 -8.68 0.69
C PHE A 578 12.95 -10.02 0.91
N LYS A 579 11.73 -10.13 0.37
CA LYS A 579 11.05 -11.40 0.10
C LYS A 579 10.92 -11.56 -1.42
N TRP A 580 11.30 -12.71 -1.94
CA TRP A 580 10.93 -13.14 -3.29
C TRP A 580 9.88 -14.25 -3.17
N LYS A 581 8.94 -14.27 -4.12
CA LYS A 581 7.94 -15.32 -4.29
C LYS A 581 7.91 -15.75 -5.75
N PRO A 582 7.68 -17.03 -6.06
CA PRO A 582 7.29 -17.45 -7.40
C PRO A 582 6.07 -16.64 -7.87
N PRO A 583 6.03 -16.16 -9.14
CA PRO A 583 5.04 -15.19 -9.61
C PRO A 583 3.57 -15.56 -9.35
N GLN A 584 3.26 -16.86 -9.44
CA GLN A 584 1.94 -17.45 -9.19
C GLN A 584 1.42 -17.26 -7.75
N TYR A 585 2.29 -16.90 -6.79
CA TYR A 585 1.93 -16.63 -5.39
C TYR A 585 1.91 -15.14 -5.02
N ASN A 586 1.98 -14.23 -6.00
CA ASN A 586 1.81 -12.80 -5.77
C ASN A 586 0.32 -12.43 -5.63
N THR A 587 -0.06 -11.91 -4.46
CA THR A 587 -1.44 -11.54 -4.12
C THR A 587 -1.58 -10.07 -3.74
N ILE A 588 -2.80 -9.53 -3.82
CA ILE A 588 -3.16 -8.22 -3.28
C ILE A 588 -4.48 -8.35 -2.49
N ASP A 589 -4.48 -7.86 -1.25
CA ASP A 589 -5.67 -7.71 -0.42
C ASP A 589 -6.40 -6.42 -0.83
N PHE A 590 -7.59 -6.52 -1.41
CA PHE A 590 -8.43 -5.37 -1.77
C PHE A 590 -9.66 -5.29 -0.86
N LEU A 591 -10.06 -4.07 -0.48
CA LEU A 591 -11.42 -3.80 -0.03
C LEU A 591 -12.34 -3.83 -1.26
N VAL A 592 -13.23 -4.82 -1.35
CA VAL A 592 -14.16 -4.96 -2.47
C VAL A 592 -15.39 -4.09 -2.26
N THR A 593 -15.85 -3.43 -3.32
CA THR A 593 -17.15 -2.77 -3.34
C THR A 593 -17.88 -3.08 -4.63
N THR A 594 -19.12 -3.53 -4.52
CA THR A 594 -20.01 -3.85 -5.64
C THR A 594 -20.46 -2.59 -6.36
N LYS A 595 -20.46 -2.62 -7.70
CA LYS A 595 -21.01 -1.54 -8.52
C LYS A 595 -22.52 -1.50 -8.34
N LYS A 596 -23.06 -0.35 -7.93
CA LYS A 596 -24.50 -0.17 -7.66
C LYS A 596 -25.26 0.41 -8.87
N ASN A 597 -26.56 0.17 -8.93
CA ASN A 597 -27.50 0.83 -9.83
C ASN A 597 -27.90 2.24 -9.31
N LYS A 598 -28.77 2.96 -10.03
CA LYS A 598 -29.26 4.30 -9.62
C LYS A 598 -30.07 4.32 -8.32
N ASN A 599 -30.57 3.16 -7.87
CA ASN A 599 -31.36 3.00 -6.65
C ASN A 599 -30.49 2.62 -5.43
N GLY A 600 -29.20 2.32 -5.64
CA GLY A 600 -28.26 1.87 -4.60
C GLY A 600 -28.15 0.35 -4.44
N GLU A 601 -28.82 -0.44 -5.29
CA GLU A 601 -28.80 -1.91 -5.27
C GLU A 601 -27.64 -2.46 -6.14
N ASP A 602 -27.20 -3.68 -5.90
CA ASP A 602 -26.10 -4.30 -6.67
C ASP A 602 -26.46 -4.46 -8.15
N LEU A 603 -25.56 -4.04 -9.05
CA LEU A 603 -25.66 -4.31 -10.48
C LEU A 603 -25.27 -5.76 -10.78
N VAL A 604 -26.27 -6.60 -11.03
CA VAL A 604 -26.10 -7.96 -11.56
C VAL A 604 -26.26 -7.93 -13.08
N THR A 605 -25.27 -8.46 -13.79
CA THR A 605 -25.25 -8.57 -15.25
C THR A 605 -25.34 -10.06 -15.65
N THR A 606 -25.91 -10.35 -16.81
CA THR A 606 -26.01 -11.73 -17.35
C THR A 606 -25.11 -11.87 -18.57
N ILE A 607 -24.39 -12.99 -18.66
CA ILE A 607 -23.66 -13.41 -19.85
C ILE A 607 -24.64 -14.18 -20.74
N PHE A 608 -24.67 -13.83 -22.02
CA PHE A 608 -25.35 -14.60 -23.06
C PHE A 608 -24.29 -15.29 -23.90
N GLU A 609 -24.41 -16.60 -24.08
CA GLU A 609 -23.54 -17.39 -24.97
C GLU A 609 -24.24 -17.54 -26.32
N ASP A 610 -23.57 -17.13 -27.42
CA ASP A 610 -24.07 -17.28 -28.79
C ASP A 610 -23.94 -18.75 -29.26
N GLY A 611 -24.76 -19.64 -28.68
CA GLY A 611 -24.77 -21.06 -29.00
C GLY A 611 -25.99 -21.79 -28.45
N THR A 612 -26.94 -22.15 -29.31
CA THR A 612 -28.17 -22.87 -28.93
C THR A 612 -27.87 -24.30 -28.49
N ASN A 613 -27.93 -24.56 -27.18
CA ASN A 613 -27.91 -25.92 -26.63
C ASN A 613 -29.16 -26.16 -25.76
N MET A 614 -30.29 -26.41 -26.44
CA MET A 614 -31.67 -26.45 -25.91
C MET A 614 -31.96 -27.56 -24.88
N LEU A 615 -30.95 -28.29 -24.41
CA LEU A 615 -31.08 -29.44 -23.50
C LEU A 615 -30.83 -29.08 -22.02
N ASN A 616 -30.15 -27.97 -21.72
CA ASN A 616 -29.89 -27.53 -20.34
C ASN A 616 -30.82 -26.37 -19.94
N LEU A 617 -31.80 -26.66 -19.08
CA LEU A 617 -32.85 -25.69 -18.70
C LEU A 617 -32.41 -24.56 -17.74
N ASN A 618 -31.12 -24.42 -17.45
CA ASN A 618 -30.55 -23.39 -16.57
C ASN A 618 -29.08 -23.10 -16.92
N GLN A 619 -28.80 -22.05 -17.71
CA GLN A 619 -27.43 -21.56 -17.89
C GLN A 619 -27.33 -20.03 -18.14
N LEU A 620 -28.23 -19.25 -17.52
CA LEU A 620 -28.10 -17.78 -17.42
C LEU A 620 -26.98 -17.44 -16.42
N THR A 621 -25.73 -17.46 -16.88
CA THR A 621 -24.55 -17.16 -16.06
C THR A 621 -24.56 -15.68 -15.65
N GLN A 622 -24.75 -15.41 -14.35
CA GLN A 622 -24.80 -14.05 -13.81
C GLN A 622 -23.47 -13.65 -13.15
N TYR A 623 -23.14 -12.36 -13.18
CA TYR A 623 -21.96 -11.81 -12.52
C TYR A 623 -22.22 -10.43 -11.90
N LYS A 624 -21.36 -10.04 -10.95
CA LYS A 624 -21.27 -8.67 -10.42
C LYS A 624 -19.92 -8.07 -10.76
N THR A 625 -19.90 -6.76 -11.03
CA THR A 625 -18.64 -6.00 -11.14
C THR A 625 -18.27 -5.40 -9.79
N LEU A 626 -17.04 -5.65 -9.35
CA LEU A 626 -16.39 -5.08 -8.18
C LEU A 626 -15.47 -3.93 -8.57
N VAL A 627 -15.49 -2.88 -7.77
CA VAL A 627 -14.44 -1.86 -7.68
C VAL A 627 -13.50 -2.27 -6.55
N LEU A 628 -12.27 -2.58 -6.91
CA LEU A 628 -11.19 -2.99 -6.02
C LEU A 628 -10.51 -1.76 -5.42
N ARG A 629 -10.45 -1.66 -4.09
CA ARG A 629 -9.91 -0.49 -3.39
C ARG A 629 -8.72 -0.82 -2.50
N CYS A 630 -7.76 0.10 -2.46
CA CYS A 630 -6.59 0.08 -1.57
C CYS A 630 -6.66 1.25 -0.58
N GLY A 631 -5.95 1.12 0.53
CA GLY A 631 -5.79 2.22 1.49
C GLY A 631 -4.79 3.27 1.00
N PHE A 632 -5.20 4.55 0.96
CA PHE A 632 -4.44 5.62 0.35
C PHE A 632 -4.40 6.88 1.21
N ASP A 633 -3.21 7.34 1.61
CA ASP A 633 -3.00 8.68 2.16
C ASP A 633 -2.22 9.54 1.15
N GLU A 634 -2.79 10.68 0.78
CA GLU A 634 -2.24 11.64 -0.18
C GLU A 634 -0.85 12.17 0.23
N LYS A 635 -0.56 12.23 1.54
CA LYS A 635 0.75 12.68 2.08
C LYS A 635 1.85 11.63 1.93
N VAL A 636 1.48 10.36 1.71
CA VAL A 636 2.41 9.21 1.64
C VAL A 636 2.50 8.67 0.22
N HIS A 637 1.43 8.76 -0.56
CA HIS A 637 1.33 8.20 -1.92
C HIS A 637 1.24 9.26 -3.03
N GLY A 638 1.12 10.54 -2.69
CA GLY A 638 0.99 11.64 -3.66
C GLY A 638 -0.44 11.81 -4.17
N TYR A 639 -0.58 12.44 -5.35
CA TYR A 639 -1.85 12.62 -6.05
C TYR A 639 -2.19 11.38 -6.89
N LEU A 640 -3.48 11.09 -7.08
CA LEU A 640 -3.89 9.89 -7.81
C LEU A 640 -3.60 9.98 -9.31
N ASN A 641 -3.87 11.15 -9.91
CA ASN A 641 -3.61 11.48 -11.32
C ASN A 641 -3.40 13.00 -11.50
N PRO A 642 -2.24 13.55 -11.08
CA PRO A 642 -2.07 14.99 -10.91
C PRO A 642 -2.24 15.81 -12.19
N CYS A 643 -1.83 15.32 -13.36
CA CYS A 643 -2.00 16.08 -14.59
C CYS A 643 -3.47 16.13 -15.05
N GLN A 644 -4.27 15.09 -14.77
CA GLN A 644 -5.71 15.14 -14.99
C GLN A 644 -6.36 16.20 -14.09
N ASP A 645 -5.97 16.27 -12.81
CA ASP A 645 -6.48 17.29 -11.88
C ASP A 645 -6.16 18.74 -12.31
N VAL A 646 -5.01 18.98 -12.95
CA VAL A 646 -4.67 20.28 -13.56
C VAL A 646 -5.51 20.57 -14.80
N ILE A 647 -5.67 19.59 -15.68
CA ILE A 647 -6.43 19.70 -16.93
C ILE A 647 -7.91 19.99 -16.67
N ASP A 648 -8.49 19.38 -15.63
CA ASP A 648 -9.89 19.53 -15.24
C ASP A 648 -10.16 20.71 -14.29
N ASP A 649 -9.12 21.49 -13.91
CA ASP A 649 -9.20 22.56 -12.90
C ASP A 649 -9.71 22.08 -11.53
N ASN A 650 -9.42 20.82 -11.15
CA ASN A 650 -9.63 20.25 -9.82
C ASN A 650 -8.56 20.76 -8.84
N LEU A 651 -8.41 22.08 -8.75
CA LEU A 651 -7.32 22.71 -8.03
C LEU A 651 -7.59 22.78 -6.52
N PRO A 652 -6.63 22.41 -5.65
CA PRO A 652 -6.82 22.46 -4.21
C PRO A 652 -6.82 23.90 -3.68
N ASP A 653 -7.60 24.12 -2.61
CA ASP A 653 -7.69 25.40 -1.91
C ASP A 653 -6.37 25.85 -1.27
N PHE A 654 -6.22 27.16 -1.11
CA PHE A 654 -5.10 27.79 -0.41
C PHE A 654 -5.20 27.61 1.11
N GLU A 655 -4.22 26.94 1.71
CA GLU A 655 -4.17 26.72 3.16
C GLU A 655 -3.85 28.02 3.92
N ARG A 656 -4.87 28.67 4.50
CA ARG A 656 -4.68 29.78 5.43
C ARG A 656 -3.99 29.29 6.71
N GLN A 657 -2.69 29.53 6.84
CA GLN A 657 -1.95 29.34 8.08
C GLN A 657 -2.60 30.16 9.22
N GLY A 658 -3.23 29.46 10.17
CA GLY A 658 -3.91 30.06 11.33
C GLY A 658 -5.05 29.21 11.89
N ASN A 659 -5.97 28.72 11.06
CA ASN A 659 -7.26 28.18 11.52
C ASN A 659 -7.32 26.64 11.74
N ASN A 660 -6.20 25.94 11.83
CA ASN A 660 -6.15 24.47 11.95
C ASN A 660 -5.38 23.95 13.18
N GLN A 661 -5.77 24.44 14.37
CA GLN A 661 -5.55 23.70 15.63
C GLN A 661 -6.79 22.88 16.05
N ASN A 662 -8.01 23.36 15.81
CA ASN A 662 -9.24 22.71 16.29
C ASN A 662 -9.81 21.61 15.35
N ASN A 663 -9.18 21.36 14.19
CA ASN A 663 -9.67 20.43 13.16
C ASN A 663 -8.66 19.35 12.75
N LYS A 664 -7.58 19.13 13.53
CA LYS A 664 -6.56 18.11 13.22
C LYS A 664 -6.96 16.68 13.57
N ASP A 665 -8.02 16.48 14.36
CA ASP A 665 -8.22 15.23 15.10
C ASP A 665 -9.18 14.23 14.45
N ASN A 666 -9.91 14.59 13.37
CA ASN A 666 -10.98 13.72 12.83
C ASN A 666 -10.72 13.07 11.46
N GLU A 667 -9.99 13.69 10.54
CA GLU A 667 -9.71 13.09 9.21
C GLU A 667 -8.24 12.69 9.03
N SER A 668 -7.98 11.38 9.03
CA SER A 668 -6.78 10.82 8.41
C SER A 668 -6.87 11.02 6.89
N GLY A 669 -5.75 11.34 6.24
CA GLY A 669 -5.69 11.32 4.77
C GLY A 669 -5.92 9.92 4.20
N TYR A 670 -5.61 8.88 5.00
CA TYR A 670 -5.82 7.46 4.69
C TYR A 670 -7.31 7.12 4.49
N LYS A 671 -7.70 6.95 3.22
CA LYS A 671 -9.05 6.62 2.73
C LYS A 671 -9.00 5.48 1.71
N PRO A 672 -10.08 4.70 1.50
CA PRO A 672 -10.12 3.68 0.46
C PRO A 672 -10.36 4.33 -0.91
N VAL A 673 -9.46 4.09 -1.87
CA VAL A 673 -9.59 4.57 -3.27
C VAL A 673 -9.50 3.39 -4.23
N GLN A 674 -10.12 3.51 -5.41
CA GLN A 674 -9.97 2.52 -6.48
C GLN A 674 -8.48 2.39 -6.88
N PHE A 675 -8.04 1.17 -7.14
CA PHE A 675 -6.66 0.90 -7.55
C PHE A 675 -6.41 1.33 -9.01
N TYR A 676 -5.40 2.17 -9.22
CA TYR A 676 -4.91 2.61 -10.53
C TYR A 676 -3.37 2.48 -10.57
N PRO A 677 -2.83 1.32 -10.97
CA PRO A 677 -1.39 1.04 -10.96
C PRO A 677 -0.60 2.04 -11.81
N SER A 678 0.69 2.22 -11.48
CA SER A 678 1.58 3.16 -12.20
C SER A 678 2.43 2.50 -13.29
N ASN A 679 2.99 1.31 -13.04
CA ASN A 679 3.80 0.59 -14.00
C ASN A 679 3.52 -0.94 -13.91
N PRO A 680 3.00 -1.59 -14.98
CA PRO A 680 2.37 -0.94 -16.14
C PRO A 680 1.12 -0.15 -15.70
N TYR A 681 0.83 0.96 -16.38
CA TYR A 681 -0.39 1.74 -16.13
C TYR A 681 -1.60 1.08 -16.77
N ASP A 682 -2.62 0.78 -15.96
CA ASP A 682 -3.89 0.21 -16.41
C ASP A 682 -5.05 0.93 -15.69
N PRO A 683 -5.91 1.68 -16.40
CA PRO A 683 -7.05 2.37 -15.80
C PRO A 683 -8.20 1.42 -15.40
N MET A 684 -8.23 0.19 -15.93
CA MET A 684 -9.26 -0.82 -15.68
C MET A 684 -8.85 -1.82 -14.60
N ALA A 685 -7.57 -1.90 -14.22
CA ALA A 685 -7.06 -2.82 -13.19
C ALA A 685 -7.75 -2.70 -11.82
N GLY A 686 -8.38 -1.56 -11.52
CA GLY A 686 -9.23 -1.39 -10.33
C GLY A 686 -10.61 -2.05 -10.41
N LEU A 687 -10.91 -2.82 -11.46
CA LEU A 687 -12.21 -3.45 -11.72
C LEU A 687 -12.05 -4.97 -11.87
N CYS A 688 -13.02 -5.72 -11.33
CA CYS A 688 -13.04 -7.18 -11.35
C CYS A 688 -14.47 -7.69 -11.56
N ASN A 689 -14.67 -8.71 -12.40
CA ASN A 689 -15.97 -9.36 -12.58
C ASN A 689 -15.98 -10.74 -11.90
N ILE A 690 -17.00 -11.01 -11.07
CA ILE A 690 -17.17 -12.26 -10.33
C ILE A 690 -18.48 -12.93 -10.71
N ILE A 691 -18.39 -14.16 -11.23
CA ILE A 691 -19.55 -15.02 -11.51
C ILE A 691 -20.23 -15.38 -10.18
N LEU A 692 -21.55 -15.27 -10.15
CA LEU A 692 -22.37 -15.68 -9.02
C LEU A 692 -22.62 -17.19 -9.08
N LYS A 693 -22.37 -17.88 -7.97
CA LYS A 693 -22.75 -19.30 -7.77
C LYS A 693 -23.94 -19.36 -6.82
N LYS A 694 -24.73 -20.43 -6.88
CA LYS A 694 -25.75 -20.70 -5.85
C LYS A 694 -25.08 -21.22 -4.58
N ASP A 695 -25.50 -20.69 -3.44
CA ASP A 695 -25.20 -21.26 -2.12
C ASP A 695 -26.16 -22.43 -1.78
N ASP A 696 -25.95 -23.06 -0.61
CA ASP A 696 -26.77 -24.17 -0.11
C ASP A 696 -28.26 -23.80 0.11
N THR A 697 -28.58 -22.50 0.13
CA THR A 697 -29.95 -21.99 0.23
C THR A 697 -30.57 -21.65 -1.15
N GLY A 698 -29.80 -21.86 -2.23
CA GLY A 698 -30.19 -21.59 -3.61
C GLY A 698 -29.97 -20.15 -4.09
N ASN A 699 -29.36 -19.28 -3.27
CA ASN A 699 -29.18 -17.86 -3.55
C ASN A 699 -27.87 -17.57 -4.29
N ASN A 700 -27.92 -16.65 -5.27
CA ASN A 700 -26.77 -16.29 -6.11
C ASN A 700 -25.79 -15.35 -5.35
N GLN A 701 -24.65 -15.90 -4.90
CA GLN A 701 -23.63 -15.20 -4.11
C GLN A 701 -22.24 -15.22 -4.77
N MET A 702 -21.33 -14.38 -4.27
CA MET A 702 -19.93 -14.32 -4.71
C MET A 702 -19.07 -15.24 -3.85
N PHE A 703 -18.22 -16.04 -4.49
CA PHE A 703 -17.38 -17.05 -3.84
C PHE A 703 -15.90 -16.88 -4.19
N SER A 704 -15.01 -17.21 -3.24
CA SER A 704 -13.57 -17.33 -3.46
C SER A 704 -13.17 -18.72 -3.99
N GLU A 705 -11.89 -18.92 -4.36
CA GLU A 705 -11.35 -20.24 -4.72
C GLU A 705 -11.30 -21.21 -3.53
N GLU A 706 -11.09 -20.71 -2.30
CA GLU A 706 -11.32 -21.45 -1.04
C GLU A 706 -12.82 -21.69 -0.72
N ASN A 707 -13.73 -21.42 -1.67
CA ASN A 707 -15.19 -21.52 -1.57
C ASN A 707 -15.83 -20.66 -0.47
N GLU A 708 -15.19 -19.55 -0.10
CA GLU A 708 -15.73 -18.64 0.89
C GLU A 708 -16.71 -17.62 0.29
N VAL A 709 -17.90 -17.50 0.88
CA VAL A 709 -18.89 -16.48 0.51
C VAL A 709 -18.40 -15.10 0.97
N PHE A 710 -18.48 -14.09 0.09
CA PHE A 710 -18.15 -12.71 0.44
C PHE A 710 -19.14 -11.69 -0.12
N GLU A 711 -19.24 -10.55 0.57
CA GLU A 711 -20.22 -9.50 0.33
C GLU A 711 -19.56 -8.11 0.15
N ASP A 712 -20.38 -7.10 -0.09
CA ASP A 712 -19.97 -5.71 -0.22
C ASP A 712 -19.20 -5.19 1.02
N ASN A 713 -18.12 -4.44 0.83
CA ASN A 713 -17.25 -3.93 1.90
C ASN A 713 -16.56 -5.04 2.73
N THR A 714 -16.13 -6.10 2.04
CA THR A 714 -15.27 -7.16 2.57
C THR A 714 -13.83 -6.96 2.08
N ILE A 715 -12.82 -7.35 2.87
CA ILE A 715 -11.43 -7.39 2.41
C ILE A 715 -11.13 -8.81 1.95
N VAL A 716 -10.72 -8.95 0.69
CA VAL A 716 -10.53 -10.24 0.01
C VAL A 716 -9.12 -10.26 -0.60
N GLU A 717 -8.44 -11.39 -0.50
CA GLU A 717 -7.11 -11.61 -1.07
C GLU A 717 -7.27 -12.14 -2.50
N PHE A 718 -6.70 -11.44 -3.49
CA PHE A 718 -6.78 -11.81 -4.90
C PHE A 718 -5.42 -12.18 -5.49
N ARG A 719 -5.39 -13.16 -6.40
CA ARG A 719 -4.30 -13.35 -7.38
C ARG A 719 -4.68 -12.72 -8.73
N TYR A 720 -3.68 -12.42 -9.55
CA TYR A 720 -3.87 -11.94 -10.92
C TYR A 720 -3.53 -13.05 -11.92
N ASP A 721 -4.42 -13.27 -12.88
CA ASP A 721 -4.37 -14.37 -13.83
C ASP A 721 -4.29 -13.81 -15.27
N LEU A 722 -3.06 -13.66 -15.77
CA LEU A 722 -2.77 -13.04 -17.08
C LEU A 722 -3.38 -13.80 -18.27
N SER A 723 -3.78 -15.07 -18.08
CA SER A 723 -4.43 -15.88 -19.12
C SER A 723 -5.86 -15.44 -19.45
N ARG A 724 -6.48 -14.63 -18.58
CA ARG A 724 -7.87 -14.18 -18.70
C ARG A 724 -7.97 -12.81 -19.35
N GLU A 725 -9.14 -12.48 -19.90
CA GLU A 725 -9.35 -11.20 -20.57
C GLU A 725 -9.90 -10.11 -19.64
N GLY A 726 -9.33 -8.91 -19.75
CA GLY A 726 -9.80 -7.69 -19.09
C GLY A 726 -10.14 -7.85 -17.60
N GLN A 727 -11.39 -7.55 -17.25
CA GLN A 727 -11.88 -7.54 -15.87
C GLN A 727 -12.01 -8.92 -15.21
N TRP A 728 -11.77 -10.02 -15.94
CA TRP A 728 -11.81 -11.39 -15.39
C TRP A 728 -10.46 -11.85 -14.81
N ARG A 729 -9.39 -11.05 -14.95
CA ARG A 729 -8.03 -11.39 -14.50
C ARG A 729 -7.84 -11.46 -12.99
N TRP A 730 -8.63 -10.72 -12.22
CA TRP A 730 -8.58 -10.79 -10.76
C TRP A 730 -9.37 -11.98 -10.23
N VAL A 731 -8.71 -12.88 -9.51
CA VAL A 731 -9.32 -14.11 -8.96
C VAL A 731 -9.28 -14.08 -7.43
N PRO A 732 -10.43 -14.11 -6.72
CA PRO A 732 -10.46 -14.05 -5.27
C PRO A 732 -10.08 -15.41 -4.67
N LEU A 733 -8.99 -15.44 -3.89
CA LEU A 733 -8.53 -16.65 -3.20
C LEU A 733 -9.36 -16.93 -1.95
N ARG A 734 -9.44 -15.94 -1.04
CA ARG A 734 -10.04 -16.07 0.30
C ARG A 734 -10.45 -14.75 0.94
N VAL A 735 -11.27 -14.83 1.97
CA VAL A 735 -11.72 -13.68 2.77
C VAL A 735 -10.76 -13.39 3.90
N ARG A 736 -10.34 -12.12 4.01
CA ARG A 736 -9.50 -11.63 5.10
C ARG A 736 -10.38 -11.21 6.27
N TYR A 737 -10.93 -12.18 7.00
CA TYR A 737 -11.78 -11.90 8.16
C TYR A 737 -11.05 -11.12 9.27
N ASP A 738 -9.73 -11.30 9.39
CA ASP A 738 -8.84 -10.50 10.21
C ASP A 738 -9.02 -9.00 9.90
N LYS A 739 -8.75 -8.62 8.65
CA LYS A 739 -8.80 -7.22 8.19
C LYS A 739 -10.23 -6.71 8.09
N THR A 740 -11.16 -7.57 7.66
CA THR A 740 -12.60 -7.25 7.53
C THR A 740 -13.22 -6.98 8.91
N SER A 741 -12.84 -7.73 9.95
CA SER A 741 -13.30 -7.46 11.32
C SER A 741 -12.78 -6.13 11.85
N GLU A 742 -11.54 -5.75 11.53
CA GLU A 742 -10.99 -4.43 11.86
C GLU A 742 -11.76 -3.31 11.15
N PHE A 743 -11.93 -3.41 9.83
CA PHE A 743 -12.69 -2.45 9.03
C PHE A 743 -14.13 -2.27 9.54
N ARG A 744 -14.86 -3.37 9.77
CA ARG A 744 -16.24 -3.36 10.31
C ARG A 744 -16.33 -2.86 11.76
N ARG A 745 -15.20 -2.76 12.49
CA ARG A 745 -15.08 -2.13 13.81
C ARG A 745 -14.69 -0.64 13.74
N GLY A 746 -14.59 -0.06 12.54
CA GLY A 746 -14.21 1.35 12.33
C GLY A 746 -12.71 1.62 12.37
N ILE A 747 -11.87 0.58 12.40
CA ILE A 747 -10.42 0.75 12.23
C ILE A 747 -10.16 1.06 10.76
N ARG A 748 -9.29 2.03 10.46
CA ARG A 748 -8.95 2.47 9.10
C ARG A 748 -8.03 1.47 8.36
N ASN A 749 -8.45 0.20 8.26
CA ASN A 749 -7.84 -0.87 7.47
C ASN A 749 -8.65 -1.06 6.18
N TYR A 750 -7.99 -1.06 5.01
CA TYR A 750 -8.64 -1.06 3.69
C TYR A 750 -7.96 -2.06 2.72
N GLY A 751 -7.39 -3.15 3.24
CA GLY A 751 -6.54 -4.06 2.48
C GLY A 751 -5.09 -3.59 2.44
N ASN A 752 -4.38 -3.81 1.33
CA ASN A 752 -3.03 -3.27 1.17
C ASN A 752 -3.04 -1.73 1.07
N ALA A 753 -1.97 -1.11 1.57
CA ALA A 753 -1.66 0.28 1.27
C ALA A 753 -1.26 0.41 -0.21
N TYR A 754 -1.62 1.53 -0.84
CA TYR A 754 -1.50 1.73 -2.29
C TYR A 754 -0.10 1.45 -2.85
N HIS A 755 0.97 1.88 -2.15
CA HIS A 755 2.35 1.62 -2.59
C HIS A 755 2.72 0.12 -2.57
N VAL A 756 2.17 -0.66 -1.64
CA VAL A 756 2.35 -2.13 -1.59
C VAL A 756 1.60 -2.81 -2.73
N ALA A 757 0.38 -2.35 -3.04
CA ALA A 757 -0.39 -2.84 -4.18
C ALA A 757 0.33 -2.52 -5.51
N ASN A 758 0.87 -1.31 -5.68
CA ASN A 758 1.73 -0.97 -6.82
C ASN A 758 2.99 -1.85 -6.91
N SER A 759 3.69 -2.10 -5.80
CA SER A 759 4.90 -2.94 -5.80
C SER A 759 4.60 -4.38 -6.19
N ASN A 760 3.51 -4.97 -5.66
CA ASN A 760 3.07 -6.31 -6.03
C ASN A 760 2.58 -6.35 -7.49
N TRP A 761 1.85 -5.34 -7.97
CA TRP A 761 1.43 -5.24 -9.38
C TRP A 761 2.62 -5.17 -10.34
N TYR A 762 3.67 -4.43 -9.99
CA TYR A 762 4.91 -4.40 -10.76
C TYR A 762 5.56 -5.79 -10.80
N SER A 763 5.69 -6.48 -9.66
CA SER A 763 6.24 -7.85 -9.60
C SER A 763 5.36 -8.93 -10.25
N ILE A 764 4.09 -8.64 -10.54
CA ILE A 764 3.18 -9.50 -11.32
C ILE A 764 3.43 -9.36 -12.83
N HIS A 765 3.77 -8.16 -13.31
CA HIS A 765 4.00 -7.89 -14.73
C HIS A 765 5.48 -7.98 -15.14
N ASN A 766 6.39 -7.74 -14.19
CA ASN A 766 7.84 -7.87 -14.33
C ASN A 766 8.36 -8.95 -13.35
N PRO A 767 7.97 -10.23 -13.55
CA PRO A 767 8.31 -11.31 -12.63
C PRO A 767 9.80 -11.68 -12.69
N ILE A 768 10.41 -11.89 -11.52
CA ILE A 768 11.68 -12.61 -11.41
C ILE A 768 11.40 -14.11 -11.48
N SER A 769 11.92 -14.80 -12.50
CA SER A 769 11.75 -16.24 -12.66
C SER A 769 12.60 -17.06 -11.67
N GLU A 770 12.24 -18.33 -11.50
CA GLU A 770 13.04 -19.30 -10.72
C GLU A 770 14.44 -19.51 -11.32
N GLU A 771 14.57 -19.37 -12.64
CA GLU A 771 15.84 -19.46 -13.36
C GLU A 771 16.72 -18.23 -13.11
N MET A 772 16.18 -17.01 -13.24
CA MET A 772 16.90 -15.76 -12.95
C MET A 772 17.45 -15.75 -11.52
N ILE A 773 16.63 -16.12 -10.53
CA ILE A 773 17.03 -16.07 -9.10
C ILE A 773 17.99 -17.20 -8.71
N SER A 774 18.03 -18.31 -9.46
CA SER A 774 18.93 -19.45 -9.18
C SER A 774 20.24 -19.41 -9.96
N THR A 775 20.24 -18.88 -11.19
CA THR A 775 21.42 -18.90 -12.08
C THR A 775 22.12 -17.54 -12.19
N GLY A 776 21.40 -16.44 -11.97
CA GLY A 776 21.87 -15.09 -12.28
C GLY A 776 21.96 -14.78 -13.78
N GLN A 777 21.49 -15.68 -14.66
CA GLN A 777 21.39 -15.51 -16.12
C GLN A 777 20.03 -14.96 -16.52
N ASP A 778 19.90 -14.51 -17.77
CA ASP A 778 18.68 -13.93 -18.38
C ASP A 778 18.06 -12.77 -17.58
N ILE A 779 18.86 -12.13 -16.73
CA ILE A 779 18.54 -10.87 -16.06
C ILE A 779 18.96 -9.73 -17.02
N PRO A 780 18.04 -8.85 -17.45
CA PRO A 780 18.39 -7.71 -18.30
C PRO A 780 19.46 -6.81 -17.69
N ASP A 781 20.41 -6.35 -18.50
CA ASP A 781 21.45 -5.40 -18.06
C ASP A 781 20.87 -4.01 -17.72
N GLU A 782 19.76 -3.64 -18.35
CA GLU A 782 19.02 -2.39 -18.15
C GLU A 782 17.53 -2.66 -17.90
N ILE A 783 16.86 -1.80 -17.14
CA ILE A 783 15.41 -1.91 -16.87
C ILE A 783 14.66 -1.33 -18.08
N GLY A 784 14.50 -2.14 -19.13
CA GLY A 784 13.76 -1.78 -20.34
C GLY A 784 12.30 -1.39 -20.01
N GLY A 785 12.07 -0.09 -19.85
CA GLY A 785 10.81 0.47 -19.35
C GLY A 785 10.93 1.68 -18.40
N ASP A 786 12.12 1.98 -17.87
CA ASP A 786 12.38 3.15 -17.00
C ASP A 786 13.25 4.25 -17.66
N ASP A 787 13.45 4.22 -18.98
CA ASP A 787 14.12 5.27 -19.78
C ASP A 787 13.53 6.69 -19.57
N ASP A 788 12.28 6.75 -19.11
CA ASP A 788 11.55 7.96 -18.75
C ASP A 788 12.14 8.68 -17.50
N VAL A 789 12.96 8.04 -16.67
CA VAL A 789 13.38 8.56 -15.35
C VAL A 789 14.65 9.41 -15.42
N TYR A 790 14.54 10.59 -16.01
CA TYR A 790 15.64 11.59 -16.10
C TYR A 790 16.23 12.02 -14.73
N TYR A 791 15.48 11.85 -13.64
CA TYR A 791 15.92 12.19 -12.26
C TYR A 791 15.88 10.96 -11.33
N ASN A 792 16.95 10.16 -11.33
CA ASN A 792 17.14 9.04 -10.42
C ASN A 792 17.36 9.48 -8.96
N ARG A 793 16.26 9.87 -8.28
CA ARG A 793 16.22 10.21 -6.84
C ARG A 793 16.23 8.99 -5.92
N ILE A 794 17.15 8.06 -6.16
CA ILE A 794 17.50 7.05 -5.17
C ILE A 794 18.72 7.59 -4.40
N GLY A 795 18.54 7.96 -3.13
CA GLY A 795 19.62 8.55 -2.32
C GLY A 795 19.20 9.65 -1.36
N ILE A 796 18.70 9.26 -0.18
CA ILE A 796 18.34 10.18 0.91
C ILE A 796 19.59 10.71 1.65
N ASN A 797 20.76 10.06 1.53
CA ASN A 797 21.93 10.32 2.38
C ASN A 797 23.16 10.96 1.71
N SER A 798 23.21 11.11 0.37
CA SER A 798 24.36 11.73 -0.33
C SER A 798 24.21 13.23 -0.64
N ASN A 799 22.96 13.72 -0.65
CA ASN A 799 22.46 14.79 -1.52
C ASN A 799 22.93 16.24 -1.22
N ASN A 800 24.07 16.43 -0.56
CA ASN A 800 24.60 17.75 -0.14
C ASN A 800 25.92 18.16 -0.81
N LYS A 801 26.65 17.27 -1.52
CA LYS A 801 28.00 17.60 -2.01
C LYS A 801 28.02 18.76 -3.03
N THR A 802 27.07 18.80 -3.97
CA THR A 802 26.94 19.86 -4.99
C THR A 802 25.92 20.96 -4.63
N LYS A 803 25.66 21.19 -3.34
CA LYS A 803 24.54 22.04 -2.90
C LYS A 803 24.74 23.53 -3.22
N ALA A 804 25.92 24.09 -2.96
CA ALA A 804 26.16 25.52 -3.18
C ALA A 804 26.08 25.89 -4.67
N MET A 805 26.52 25.00 -5.57
CA MET A 805 26.35 25.16 -7.02
C MET A 805 24.87 25.14 -7.43
N ARG A 806 24.10 24.15 -6.95
CA ARG A 806 22.67 24.04 -7.27
C ARG A 806 21.86 25.21 -6.71
N ASP A 807 22.23 25.72 -5.54
CA ASP A 807 21.69 26.96 -4.94
C ASP A 807 22.03 28.18 -5.80
N PHE A 808 23.27 28.35 -6.26
CA PHE A 808 23.65 29.45 -7.15
C PHE A 808 22.88 29.43 -8.48
N HIS A 809 22.81 28.27 -9.14
CA HIS A 809 22.08 28.10 -10.41
C HIS A 809 20.59 28.40 -10.27
N ASN A 810 19.94 27.90 -9.21
CA ASN A 810 18.50 28.06 -9.02
C ASN A 810 18.10 29.38 -8.34
N LEU A 811 18.73 29.73 -7.23
CA LEU A 811 18.33 30.86 -6.39
C LEU A 811 18.88 32.19 -6.90
N PHE A 812 19.93 32.18 -7.72
CA PHE A 812 20.44 33.39 -8.40
C PHE A 812 20.23 33.33 -9.92
N VAL A 813 20.98 32.50 -10.65
CA VAL A 813 21.09 32.60 -12.13
C VAL A 813 19.73 32.50 -12.84
N LYS A 814 18.98 31.42 -12.63
CA LYS A 814 17.64 31.28 -13.22
C LYS A 814 16.63 32.30 -12.69
N LYS A 815 16.75 32.72 -11.41
CA LYS A 815 15.87 33.72 -10.77
C LYS A 815 16.03 35.10 -11.42
N ILE A 816 17.28 35.54 -11.67
CA ILE A 816 17.55 36.84 -12.29
C ILE A 816 17.22 36.82 -13.79
N LEU A 817 17.54 35.75 -14.53
CA LEU A 817 17.19 35.60 -15.95
C LEU A 817 15.68 35.78 -16.19
N ILE A 818 14.85 34.91 -15.59
CA ILE A 818 13.39 34.94 -15.80
C ILE A 818 12.80 36.30 -15.37
N LYS A 819 13.23 36.83 -14.22
CA LYS A 819 12.72 38.11 -13.69
C LYS A 819 13.19 39.35 -14.45
N SER A 820 14.32 39.28 -15.17
CA SER A 820 14.84 40.40 -15.97
C SER A 820 14.08 40.62 -17.28
N VAL A 821 13.50 39.55 -17.85
CA VAL A 821 12.77 39.60 -19.12
C VAL A 821 11.25 39.68 -18.94
N ALA A 822 10.70 39.01 -17.92
CA ALA A 822 9.27 38.92 -17.68
C ALA A 822 8.68 40.13 -16.92
N ASN A 823 7.46 40.49 -17.30
CA ASN A 823 6.61 41.48 -16.62
C ASN A 823 5.43 40.78 -15.94
N LYS A 824 4.80 41.49 -14.99
CA LYS A 824 3.58 41.03 -14.32
C LYS A 824 2.47 40.72 -15.33
N GLY A 825 2.00 39.49 -15.36
CA GLY A 825 0.94 39.01 -16.25
C GLY A 825 1.41 38.40 -17.57
N ASP A 826 2.72 38.41 -17.86
CA ASP A 826 3.27 37.78 -19.08
C ASP A 826 2.98 36.27 -19.17
N THR A 827 3.07 35.73 -20.37
CA THR A 827 2.99 34.29 -20.64
C THR A 827 4.38 33.72 -20.94
N LEU A 828 4.62 32.47 -20.52
CA LEU A 828 5.90 31.78 -20.74
C LEU A 828 5.69 30.40 -21.36
N ILE A 829 6.52 30.06 -22.36
CA ILE A 829 6.70 28.68 -22.83
C ILE A 829 8.07 28.16 -22.38
N ASP A 830 8.14 26.93 -21.88
CA ASP A 830 9.39 26.26 -21.50
C ASP A 830 9.51 24.94 -22.27
N PHE A 831 10.59 24.80 -23.04
CA PHE A 831 10.77 23.71 -24.01
C PHE A 831 11.30 22.41 -23.42
N ALA A 832 11.74 22.42 -22.16
CA ALA A 832 12.28 21.26 -21.44
C ALA A 832 12.07 21.47 -19.92
N CYS A 833 10.81 21.53 -19.50
CA CYS A 833 10.46 22.06 -18.17
C CYS A 833 10.82 21.12 -17.01
N GLY A 834 11.16 19.87 -17.31
CA GLY A 834 11.43 18.79 -16.36
C GLY A 834 10.31 18.64 -15.34
N LYS A 835 10.68 18.34 -14.09
CA LYS A 835 9.77 18.35 -12.93
C LYS A 835 9.37 19.76 -12.48
N GLY A 836 9.18 20.71 -13.40
CA GLY A 836 8.82 22.10 -13.09
C GLY A 836 9.77 22.77 -12.09
N GLY A 837 11.09 22.60 -12.26
CA GLY A 837 12.10 23.10 -11.32
C GLY A 837 12.12 24.63 -11.15
N ASP A 838 11.52 25.34 -12.11
CA ASP A 838 11.49 26.80 -12.17
C ASP A 838 10.16 27.41 -11.68
N PHE A 839 9.27 26.59 -11.08
CA PHE A 839 7.97 27.03 -10.54
C PHE A 839 8.03 28.23 -9.60
N SER A 840 8.94 28.22 -8.63
CA SER A 840 9.11 29.35 -7.70
C SER A 840 9.55 30.65 -8.41
N LYS A 841 10.21 30.51 -9.57
CA LYS A 841 10.74 31.60 -10.38
C LYS A 841 9.63 32.19 -11.25
N TRP A 842 8.78 31.34 -11.84
CA TRP A 842 7.55 31.71 -12.53
C TRP A 842 6.55 32.43 -11.60
N ILE A 843 6.42 31.98 -10.35
CA ILE A 843 5.62 32.66 -9.30
C ILE A 843 6.22 34.03 -8.95
N ASN A 844 7.54 34.11 -8.72
CA ASN A 844 8.24 35.35 -8.39
C ASN A 844 8.29 36.39 -9.53
N ALA A 845 8.04 35.97 -10.77
CA ALA A 845 7.90 36.84 -11.94
C ALA A 845 6.44 37.29 -12.19
N GLU A 846 5.48 36.82 -11.37
CA GLU A 846 4.05 37.14 -11.49
C GLU A 846 3.44 36.86 -12.87
N LEU A 847 3.88 35.79 -13.54
CA LEU A 847 3.34 35.33 -14.82
C LEU A 847 1.84 34.99 -14.72
N SER A 848 1.10 35.12 -15.82
CA SER A 848 -0.32 34.71 -15.88
C SER A 848 -0.50 33.24 -16.30
N PHE A 849 0.34 32.75 -17.21
CA PHE A 849 0.25 31.40 -17.76
C PHE A 849 1.65 30.86 -18.14
N VAL A 850 1.88 29.58 -17.85
CA VAL A 850 3.07 28.81 -18.24
C VAL A 850 2.64 27.58 -19.04
N PHE A 851 3.27 27.37 -20.21
CA PHE A 851 3.12 26.15 -21.00
C PHE A 851 4.45 25.37 -20.97
N GLY A 852 4.46 24.24 -20.29
CA GLY A 852 5.66 23.40 -20.13
C GLY A 852 5.61 22.16 -21.02
N ILE A 853 6.68 21.94 -21.78
CA ILE A 853 6.89 20.75 -22.60
C ILE A 853 8.05 19.95 -21.99
N ASP A 854 7.90 18.63 -21.90
CA ASP A 854 9.01 17.75 -21.54
C ASP A 854 8.88 16.37 -22.23
N VAL A 855 10.02 15.79 -22.60
CA VAL A 855 10.06 14.49 -23.30
C VAL A 855 9.78 13.32 -22.34
N SER A 856 10.14 13.46 -21.07
CA SER A 856 9.89 12.44 -20.04
C SER A 856 8.46 12.54 -19.51
N LYS A 857 7.80 11.39 -19.39
CA LYS A 857 6.46 11.28 -18.81
C LYS A 857 6.50 11.37 -17.27
N ASP A 858 7.47 10.75 -16.61
CA ASP A 858 7.64 10.85 -15.14
C ASP A 858 7.91 12.30 -14.71
N ASN A 859 8.65 13.07 -15.52
CA ASN A 859 8.89 14.49 -15.27
C ASN A 859 7.58 15.28 -15.08
N LEU A 860 6.50 14.91 -15.77
CA LEU A 860 5.22 15.61 -15.71
C LEU A 860 4.24 14.93 -14.73
N GLU A 861 4.04 13.62 -14.89
CA GLU A 861 2.96 12.86 -14.26
C GLU A 861 3.29 12.27 -12.87
N ASN A 862 4.56 12.27 -12.43
CA ASN A 862 4.94 11.63 -11.17
C ASN A 862 4.09 12.09 -9.99
N LYS A 863 3.43 11.12 -9.34
CA LYS A 863 2.38 11.33 -8.32
C LYS A 863 2.84 12.14 -7.10
N LEU A 864 4.13 12.07 -6.76
CA LEU A 864 4.71 12.79 -5.63
C LEU A 864 5.36 14.11 -6.05
N ASP A 865 6.17 14.10 -7.13
CA ASP A 865 7.10 15.19 -7.41
C ASP A 865 7.22 15.60 -8.89
N GLY A 866 6.34 15.12 -9.78
CA GLY A 866 6.24 15.59 -11.17
C GLY A 866 5.72 17.01 -11.29
N ALA A 867 5.85 17.64 -12.46
CA ALA A 867 5.46 19.04 -12.69
C ALA A 867 4.01 19.33 -12.26
N CYS A 868 3.07 18.44 -12.59
CA CYS A 868 1.66 18.59 -12.20
C CYS A 868 1.46 18.43 -10.68
N ALA A 869 2.12 17.46 -10.03
CA ALA A 869 2.03 17.27 -8.58
C ALA A 869 2.64 18.46 -7.82
N ARG A 870 3.75 19.01 -8.32
CA ARG A 870 4.35 20.24 -7.78
C ARG A 870 3.43 21.45 -7.97
N TYR A 871 2.77 21.60 -9.13
CA TYR A 871 1.79 22.67 -9.35
C TYR A 871 0.68 22.68 -8.29
N LEU A 872 0.03 21.54 -8.06
CA LEU A 872 -1.03 21.39 -7.04
C LEU A 872 -0.49 21.68 -5.62
N ASN A 873 0.73 21.25 -5.33
CA ASN A 873 1.43 21.56 -4.07
C ASN A 873 1.82 23.05 -3.92
N TYR A 874 2.11 23.76 -5.01
CA TYR A 874 2.29 25.21 -4.99
C TYR A 874 0.95 25.94 -4.84
N ARG A 875 -0.14 25.44 -5.43
CA ARG A 875 -1.50 26.00 -5.30
C ARG A 875 -1.98 26.03 -3.84
N LYS A 876 -1.78 24.93 -3.10
CA LYS A 876 -2.05 24.84 -1.64
C LYS A 876 -1.28 25.91 -0.84
N LYS A 877 -0.05 26.23 -1.25
CA LYS A 877 0.89 27.10 -0.52
C LYS A 877 0.82 28.58 -0.90
N PHE A 878 0.36 28.93 -2.10
CA PHE A 878 0.41 30.28 -2.64
C PHE A 878 -0.93 30.69 -3.25
N LYS A 879 -1.54 31.74 -2.68
CA LYS A 879 -2.84 32.29 -3.10
C LYS A 879 -2.89 32.68 -4.58
N HIS A 880 -1.79 33.24 -5.08
CA HIS A 880 -1.60 33.65 -6.47
C HIS A 880 -0.39 32.90 -7.04
N ILE A 881 -0.60 32.17 -8.12
CA ILE A 881 0.41 31.50 -8.96
C ILE A 881 -0.05 31.63 -10.43
N PRO A 882 0.85 31.55 -11.42
CA PRO A 882 0.44 31.39 -12.82
C PRO A 882 -0.48 30.18 -12.99
N TYR A 883 -1.34 30.19 -14.00
CA TYR A 883 -1.89 28.93 -14.53
C TYR A 883 -0.78 28.14 -15.21
N ALA A 884 -0.83 26.82 -15.16
CA ALA A 884 0.15 25.98 -15.84
C ALA A 884 -0.55 24.84 -16.59
N LEU A 885 -0.05 24.52 -17.78
CA LEU A 885 -0.40 23.31 -18.51
C LEU A 885 0.89 22.61 -18.92
N PHE A 886 0.91 21.29 -18.80
CA PHE A 886 2.06 20.44 -19.08
C PHE A 886 1.70 19.39 -20.12
N VAL A 887 2.56 19.22 -21.12
CA VAL A 887 2.37 18.27 -22.22
C VAL A 887 3.63 17.47 -22.48
N ASN A 888 3.46 16.17 -22.69
CA ASN A 888 4.56 15.26 -23.01
C ASN A 888 4.90 15.39 -24.50
N GLY A 889 6.13 15.80 -24.80
CA GLY A 889 6.52 16.22 -26.14
C GLY A 889 8.03 16.43 -26.33
N ASN A 890 8.48 16.27 -27.57
CA ASN A 890 9.84 16.54 -28.01
C ASN A 890 9.91 17.89 -28.75
N SER A 891 10.47 18.91 -28.11
CA SER A 891 10.64 20.26 -28.66
C SER A 891 11.63 20.37 -29.85
N GLY A 892 12.30 19.27 -30.23
CA GLY A 892 13.09 19.14 -31.46
C GLY A 892 12.26 18.81 -32.71
N LEU A 893 10.94 18.66 -32.57
CA LEU A 893 9.96 18.57 -33.66
C LEU A 893 8.98 19.75 -33.56
N ASN A 894 8.25 20.09 -34.62
CA ASN A 894 7.45 21.33 -34.64
C ASN A 894 6.23 21.28 -33.70
N ILE A 895 6.09 22.31 -32.86
CA ILE A 895 5.06 22.41 -31.83
C ILE A 895 3.70 22.82 -32.41
N LYS A 896 3.66 23.81 -33.33
CA LYS A 896 2.40 24.35 -33.84
C LYS A 896 1.62 23.36 -34.69
N ASN A 897 2.29 22.61 -35.57
CA ASN A 897 1.62 21.56 -36.34
C ASN A 897 1.24 20.32 -35.50
N GLY A 898 1.75 20.22 -34.26
CA GLY A 898 1.48 19.13 -33.31
C GLY A 898 2.49 17.98 -33.35
N SER A 899 3.45 17.96 -34.28
CA SER A 899 4.44 16.87 -34.43
C SER A 899 5.38 16.71 -33.23
N ALA A 900 5.54 17.75 -32.41
CA ALA A 900 6.24 17.69 -31.12
C ALA A 900 5.55 16.80 -30.08
N MET A 901 4.24 16.57 -30.18
CA MET A 901 3.45 16.01 -29.08
C MET A 901 3.36 14.48 -29.17
N LEU A 902 3.74 13.79 -28.09
CA LEU A 902 3.91 12.34 -28.07
C LEU A 902 2.60 11.56 -27.81
N ASN A 903 1.46 12.24 -27.66
CA ASN A 903 0.15 11.61 -27.53
C ASN A 903 -1.01 12.55 -27.93
N ASP A 904 -2.16 11.97 -28.27
CA ASP A 904 -3.35 12.70 -28.73
C ASP A 904 -3.84 13.79 -27.76
N LYS A 905 -3.72 13.56 -26.44
CA LYS A 905 -4.15 14.55 -25.44
C LYS A 905 -3.21 15.76 -25.44
N ALA A 906 -1.91 15.53 -25.56
CA ALA A 906 -0.91 16.58 -25.72
C ALA A 906 -1.10 17.38 -27.03
N ILE A 907 -1.45 16.72 -28.15
CA ILE A 907 -1.85 17.39 -29.40
C ILE A 907 -3.07 18.31 -29.17
N GLN A 908 -4.13 17.79 -28.54
CA GLN A 908 -5.37 18.54 -28.30
C GLN A 908 -5.16 19.75 -27.37
N ILE A 909 -4.38 19.60 -26.30
CA ILE A 909 -4.05 20.68 -25.37
C ILE A 909 -3.21 21.76 -26.06
N THR A 910 -2.20 21.36 -26.84
CA THR A 910 -1.32 22.29 -27.57
C THR A 910 -2.12 23.12 -28.56
N LYS A 911 -2.97 22.47 -29.36
CA LYS A 911 -3.87 23.15 -30.31
C LYS A 911 -4.79 24.14 -29.62
N ALA A 912 -5.45 23.73 -28.53
CA ALA A 912 -6.27 24.64 -27.74
C ALA A 912 -5.50 25.87 -27.25
N VAL A 913 -4.27 25.70 -26.72
CA VAL A 913 -3.42 26.81 -26.28
C VAL A 913 -3.06 27.77 -27.42
N PHE A 914 -2.83 27.28 -28.63
CA PHE A 914 -2.59 28.12 -29.82
C PHE A 914 -3.85 28.67 -30.50
N GLY A 915 -5.05 28.32 -30.04
CA GLY A 915 -6.33 28.83 -30.56
C GLY A 915 -7.07 27.89 -31.53
N GLU A 916 -6.53 26.70 -31.79
CA GLU A 916 -7.11 25.70 -32.69
C GLU A 916 -8.07 24.72 -31.97
N GLY A 917 -9.08 24.24 -32.70
CA GLY A 917 -9.97 23.17 -32.25
C GLY A 917 -11.23 23.63 -31.50
N THR A 918 -11.94 22.67 -30.90
CA THR A 918 -13.25 22.92 -30.25
C THR A 918 -13.10 23.30 -28.78
N LYS A 919 -13.73 24.41 -28.36
CA LYS A 919 -13.87 24.83 -26.95
C LYS A 919 -14.88 23.96 -26.18
N ASP A 920 -14.62 22.65 -26.12
CA ASP A 920 -15.47 21.64 -25.49
C ASP A 920 -14.86 21.19 -24.16
N GLU A 921 -15.44 21.67 -23.06
CA GLU A 921 -15.01 21.37 -21.69
C GLU A 921 -15.07 19.87 -21.38
N SER A 922 -15.99 19.12 -22.01
CA SER A 922 -16.14 17.67 -21.80
C SER A 922 -15.03 16.82 -22.43
N LYS A 923 -14.22 17.41 -23.32
CA LYS A 923 -13.11 16.74 -24.02
C LYS A 923 -11.74 17.28 -23.60
N LEU A 924 -11.62 18.61 -23.50
CA LEU A 924 -10.35 19.28 -23.20
C LEU A 924 -10.09 19.44 -21.70
N GLY A 925 -11.12 19.45 -20.86
CA GLY A 925 -11.01 19.83 -19.45
C GLY A 925 -11.04 21.35 -19.23
N LYS A 926 -11.60 21.74 -18.09
CA LYS A 926 -11.89 23.15 -17.71
C LYS A 926 -10.64 24.02 -17.54
N GLY A 927 -9.51 23.43 -17.16
CA GLY A 927 -8.22 24.10 -17.06
C GLY A 927 -7.65 24.47 -18.43
N VAL A 928 -7.82 23.59 -19.42
CA VAL A 928 -7.37 23.80 -20.80
C VAL A 928 -8.24 24.83 -21.52
N VAL A 929 -9.58 24.71 -21.42
CA VAL A 929 -10.50 25.69 -22.03
C VAL A 929 -10.27 27.11 -21.52
N ARG A 930 -9.83 27.28 -20.25
CA ARG A 930 -9.46 28.59 -19.68
C ARG A 930 -8.25 29.25 -20.35
N GLN A 931 -7.31 28.46 -20.88
CA GLN A 931 -6.10 28.95 -21.53
C GLN A 931 -6.15 28.86 -23.06
N PHE A 932 -7.35 28.65 -23.63
CA PHE A 932 -7.53 28.58 -25.07
C PHE A 932 -7.10 29.89 -25.74
N GLY A 933 -6.25 29.81 -26.77
CA GLY A 933 -5.70 30.97 -27.50
C GLY A 933 -4.60 31.75 -26.76
N LYS A 934 -4.15 31.32 -25.58
CA LYS A 934 -3.10 32.03 -24.82
C LYS A 934 -1.73 32.10 -25.49
N GLY A 935 -1.46 31.21 -26.44
CA GLY A 935 -0.24 31.18 -27.25
C GLY A 935 -0.44 31.64 -28.70
N GLU A 936 -1.65 32.07 -29.10
CA GLU A 936 -2.02 32.39 -30.50
C GLU A 936 -1.05 33.39 -31.14
N ASN A 937 -0.80 34.51 -30.46
CA ASN A 937 0.16 35.55 -30.86
C ASN A 937 1.62 35.28 -30.40
N GLY A 938 1.88 34.07 -29.88
CA GLY A 938 3.12 33.72 -29.20
C GLY A 938 3.14 34.09 -27.70
N PHE A 939 4.20 33.69 -27.02
CA PHE A 939 4.47 33.90 -25.61
C PHE A 939 5.43 35.07 -25.39
N SER A 940 5.25 35.84 -24.31
CA SER A 940 6.15 36.96 -23.96
C SER A 940 7.58 36.49 -23.65
N VAL A 941 7.72 35.29 -23.08
CA VAL A 941 9.00 34.68 -22.74
C VAL A 941 9.05 33.23 -23.23
N SER A 942 10.16 32.84 -23.81
CA SER A 942 10.47 31.47 -24.24
C SER A 942 11.73 30.99 -23.52
N SER A 943 11.70 29.80 -22.93
CA SER A 943 12.70 29.33 -21.97
C SER A 943 13.29 27.97 -22.33
N CYS A 944 14.62 27.83 -22.25
CA CYS A 944 15.35 26.58 -22.46
C CYS A 944 16.54 26.49 -21.49
N GLN A 945 16.30 25.97 -20.29
CA GLN A 945 17.27 26.02 -19.18
C GLN A 945 18.00 24.67 -19.00
N PHE A 946 19.29 24.61 -19.32
CA PHE A 946 20.13 23.39 -19.30
C PHE A 946 19.62 22.28 -20.23
N ALA A 947 19.12 22.65 -21.41
CA ALA A 947 18.63 21.71 -22.42
C ALA A 947 18.99 22.07 -23.88
N LEU A 948 19.55 23.27 -24.15
CA LEU A 948 19.82 23.72 -25.51
C LEU A 948 20.78 22.78 -26.27
N HIS A 949 21.74 22.22 -25.55
CA HIS A 949 22.72 21.25 -26.05
C HIS A 949 22.10 19.99 -26.65
N TYR A 950 20.91 19.55 -26.23
CA TYR A 950 20.24 18.39 -26.85
C TYR A 950 19.78 18.66 -28.29
N PHE A 951 19.51 19.92 -28.65
CA PHE A 951 19.10 20.30 -29.99
C PHE A 951 20.29 20.53 -30.95
N PHE A 952 21.53 20.56 -30.44
CA PHE A 952 22.75 20.63 -31.24
C PHE A 952 23.25 19.27 -31.76
N LYS A 953 22.40 18.24 -31.69
CA LYS A 953 22.67 16.88 -32.18
C LYS A 953 22.89 16.83 -33.70
N ASP A 954 22.01 17.49 -34.46
CA ASP A 954 22.00 17.46 -35.92
C ASP A 954 21.29 18.70 -36.48
N LYS A 955 21.51 18.99 -37.77
CA LYS A 955 21.05 20.23 -38.41
C LYS A 955 19.52 20.31 -38.52
N ASP A 956 18.82 19.18 -38.64
CA ASP A 956 17.36 19.13 -38.74
C ASP A 956 16.68 19.40 -37.40
N VAL A 957 17.13 18.75 -36.32
CA VAL A 957 16.64 19.01 -34.95
C VAL A 957 16.92 20.45 -34.53
N LEU A 958 18.09 21.00 -34.87
CA LEU A 958 18.40 22.40 -34.61
C LEU A 958 17.48 23.35 -35.39
N ARG A 959 17.19 23.05 -36.66
CA ARG A 959 16.26 23.85 -37.48
C ARG A 959 14.86 23.86 -36.91
N GLU A 960 14.26 22.70 -36.61
CA GLU A 960 12.89 22.65 -36.10
C GLU A 960 12.78 23.21 -34.68
N PHE A 961 13.81 23.09 -33.84
CA PHE A 961 13.87 23.78 -32.54
C PHE A 961 13.93 25.32 -32.70
N LEU A 962 14.80 25.86 -33.55
CA LEU A 962 14.87 27.31 -33.77
C LEU A 962 13.61 27.87 -34.43
N LYS A 963 12.99 27.09 -35.32
CA LYS A 963 11.66 27.36 -35.87
C LYS A 963 10.58 27.38 -34.79
N ASN A 964 10.60 26.46 -33.83
CA ASN A 964 9.73 26.51 -32.65
C ASN A 964 9.93 27.79 -31.84
N VAL A 965 11.18 28.17 -31.54
CA VAL A 965 11.51 29.43 -30.84
C VAL A 965 10.94 30.64 -31.60
N ALA A 966 11.11 30.70 -32.92
CA ALA A 966 10.59 31.76 -33.76
C ALA A 966 9.06 31.79 -33.89
N GLU A 967 8.39 30.63 -33.99
CA GLU A 967 6.94 30.52 -34.15
C GLU A 967 6.18 30.73 -32.84
N THR A 968 6.79 30.39 -31.69
CA THR A 968 6.15 30.46 -30.37
C THR A 968 6.49 31.71 -29.57
N THR A 969 7.58 32.45 -29.85
CA THR A 969 7.85 33.73 -29.18
C THR A 969 7.06 34.89 -29.81
N ALA A 970 6.45 35.74 -28.99
CA ALA A 970 5.77 36.96 -29.43
C ALA A 970 6.77 38.04 -29.92
N LEU A 971 6.30 39.00 -30.73
CA LEU A 971 7.11 40.15 -31.13
C LEU A 971 7.48 41.00 -29.90
N ASN A 972 8.73 41.48 -29.81
CA ASN A 972 9.35 42.07 -28.62
C ASN A 972 9.48 41.15 -27.40
N GLY A 973 9.05 39.88 -27.49
CA GLY A 973 9.29 38.85 -26.49
C GLY A 973 10.75 38.38 -26.46
N TYR A 974 11.10 37.63 -25.41
CA TYR A 974 12.49 37.22 -25.15
C TYR A 974 12.66 35.71 -25.13
N PHE A 975 13.72 35.21 -25.77
CA PHE A 975 14.19 33.84 -25.63
C PHE A 975 15.39 33.80 -24.68
N ILE A 976 15.31 32.98 -23.63
CA ILE A 976 16.31 32.86 -22.57
C ILE A 976 16.72 31.41 -22.33
N GLY A 977 17.97 31.21 -21.92
CA GLY A 977 18.45 29.89 -21.58
C GLY A 977 19.86 29.86 -21.00
N THR A 978 20.28 28.65 -20.64
CA THR A 978 21.60 28.34 -20.07
C THR A 978 22.07 26.98 -20.56
N CYS A 979 23.37 26.82 -20.81
CA CYS A 979 24.04 25.53 -21.04
C CYS A 979 25.56 25.72 -20.87
N TYR A 980 26.34 24.66 -21.09
CA TYR A 980 27.78 24.79 -21.25
C TYR A 980 28.16 25.67 -22.45
N ASP A 981 29.26 26.39 -22.33
CA ASP A 981 29.92 27.07 -23.44
C ASP A 981 30.71 26.03 -24.27
N GLY A 982 30.32 25.82 -25.53
CA GLY A 982 30.94 24.80 -26.38
C GLY A 982 32.43 25.04 -26.64
N LYS A 983 32.89 26.29 -26.73
CA LYS A 983 34.31 26.61 -26.94
C LYS A 983 35.13 26.32 -25.68
N LEU A 984 34.63 26.69 -24.49
CA LEU A 984 35.31 26.38 -23.23
C LEU A 984 35.41 24.87 -22.96
N ILE A 985 34.38 24.07 -23.30
CA ILE A 985 34.45 22.62 -23.20
C ILE A 985 35.39 22.03 -24.26
N PHE A 986 35.33 22.53 -25.51
CA PHE A 986 36.21 22.08 -26.58
C PHE A 986 37.69 22.27 -26.23
N ASP A 987 38.08 23.47 -25.78
CA ASP A 987 39.46 23.77 -25.37
C ASP A 987 39.90 22.94 -24.16
N ALA A 988 38.99 22.64 -23.22
CA ALA A 988 39.29 21.77 -22.08
C ALA A 988 39.53 20.30 -22.51
N LEU A 989 38.80 19.81 -23.51
CA LEU A 989 38.92 18.43 -24.04
C LEU A 989 39.96 18.30 -25.17
N LYS A 990 40.54 19.40 -25.67
CA LYS A 990 41.35 19.44 -26.90
C LYS A 990 42.50 18.44 -26.92
N ASN A 991 43.21 18.32 -25.80
CA ASN A 991 44.38 17.45 -25.65
C ASN A 991 44.03 16.00 -25.24
N LEU A 992 42.76 15.58 -25.37
CA LEU A 992 42.30 14.23 -25.05
C LEU A 992 41.86 13.48 -26.31
N GLU A 993 42.13 12.18 -26.32
CA GLU A 993 41.59 11.24 -27.30
C GLU A 993 40.09 11.00 -27.05
N LYS A 994 39.37 10.52 -28.07
CA LYS A 994 37.96 10.16 -27.99
C LYS A 994 37.72 9.04 -26.96
N GLY A 995 36.64 9.15 -26.19
CA GLY A 995 36.31 8.27 -25.06
C GLY A 995 37.00 8.64 -23.74
N ASN A 996 38.11 9.39 -23.77
CA ASN A 996 38.72 9.96 -22.57
C ASN A 996 38.01 11.26 -22.15
N GLY A 997 38.26 11.70 -20.91
CA GLY A 997 37.51 12.80 -20.30
C GLY A 997 38.16 13.44 -19.08
N ILE A 998 37.55 14.52 -18.60
CA ILE A 998 37.93 15.21 -17.37
C ILE A 998 37.00 14.77 -16.25
N GLN A 999 37.55 14.17 -15.21
CA GLN A 999 36.82 13.74 -14.01
C GLN A 999 37.14 14.63 -12.81
N ILE A 1000 36.14 14.87 -11.95
CA ILE A 1000 36.24 15.56 -10.66
C ILE A 1000 35.66 14.64 -9.58
N ASN A 1001 36.49 14.32 -8.58
CA ASN A 1001 36.12 13.49 -7.43
C ASN A 1001 36.23 14.30 -6.13
N ASP A 1002 35.40 13.97 -5.15
CA ASP A 1002 35.48 14.54 -3.82
C ASP A 1002 36.80 14.13 -3.13
N SER A 1003 37.53 15.10 -2.56
CA SER A 1003 38.86 14.87 -2.02
C SER A 1003 38.89 13.93 -0.80
N GLU A 1004 37.81 13.97 0.01
CA GLU A 1004 37.69 13.23 1.28
C GLU A 1004 37.08 11.85 1.05
N THR A 1005 35.97 11.76 0.30
CA THR A 1005 35.18 10.54 0.14
C THR A 1005 35.47 9.77 -1.15
N LYS A 1006 36.30 10.31 -2.06
CA LYS A 1006 36.66 9.76 -3.38
C LYS A 1006 35.50 9.54 -4.38
N VAL A 1007 34.27 9.85 -3.98
CA VAL A 1007 33.06 9.78 -4.82
C VAL A 1007 33.21 10.67 -6.06
N LYS A 1008 32.79 10.16 -7.22
CA LYS A 1008 32.71 10.90 -8.49
C LYS A 1008 31.63 11.99 -8.38
N ILE A 1009 32.00 13.24 -8.63
CA ILE A 1009 31.10 14.39 -8.58
C ILE A 1009 30.64 14.81 -9.98
N TRP A 1010 31.56 14.82 -10.93
CA TRP A 1010 31.33 15.27 -12.31
C TRP A 1010 32.36 14.65 -13.26
N GLU A 1011 31.95 14.33 -14.48
CA GLU A 1011 32.83 13.81 -15.53
C GLU A 1011 32.30 14.26 -16.89
N ILE A 1012 33.18 14.70 -17.81
CA ILE A 1012 32.83 14.91 -19.23
C ILE A 1012 33.81 14.15 -20.10
N LYS A 1013 33.29 13.32 -21.01
CA LYS A 1013 34.05 12.57 -22.02
C LYS A 1013 33.88 13.17 -23.42
N LYS A 1014 34.95 13.13 -24.21
CA LYS A 1014 34.99 13.58 -25.61
C LYS A 1014 34.42 12.50 -26.54
N GLY A 1015 33.36 12.80 -27.29
CA GLY A 1015 32.71 11.87 -28.23
C GLY A 1015 33.05 12.12 -29.72
N TYR A 1016 33.71 13.22 -30.04
CA TYR A 1016 34.15 13.63 -31.38
C TYR A 1016 35.67 13.45 -31.56
N ASP A 1017 36.14 13.45 -32.80
CA ASP A 1017 37.57 13.27 -33.14
C ASP A 1017 38.26 14.59 -33.56
N ASP A 1018 37.46 15.59 -33.92
CA ASP A 1018 37.85 16.84 -34.57
C ASP A 1018 38.83 17.71 -33.76
N GLU A 1019 39.83 18.28 -34.45
CA GLU A 1019 40.87 19.16 -33.86
C GLU A 1019 40.48 20.65 -33.84
N THR A 1020 39.45 21.03 -34.60
CA THR A 1020 38.91 22.38 -34.71
C THR A 1020 37.42 22.40 -34.33
N PHE A 1021 36.92 23.56 -33.89
CA PHE A 1021 35.50 23.79 -33.65
C PHE A 1021 35.12 25.09 -34.39
N PRO A 1022 34.67 24.99 -35.65
CA PRO A 1022 34.39 26.16 -36.48
C PRO A 1022 33.12 26.90 -36.03
N ASP A 1023 32.96 28.14 -36.49
CA ASP A 1023 31.82 29.03 -36.15
C ASP A 1023 30.67 28.95 -37.18
N ASP A 1024 30.63 27.85 -37.95
CA ASP A 1024 29.72 27.58 -39.06
C ASP A 1024 28.90 26.29 -38.86
N SER A 1025 28.15 25.88 -39.89
CA SER A 1025 27.24 24.73 -39.83
C SER A 1025 27.92 23.40 -39.51
N ASN A 1026 29.25 23.30 -39.63
CA ASN A 1026 30.00 22.10 -39.26
C ASN A 1026 30.22 21.96 -37.74
N CYS A 1027 29.83 22.94 -36.91
CA CYS A 1027 29.94 22.84 -35.44
C CYS A 1027 28.88 21.92 -34.78
N VAL A 1028 27.90 21.44 -35.56
CA VAL A 1028 26.73 20.69 -35.06
C VAL A 1028 27.07 19.20 -34.96
N GLY A 1029 26.59 18.52 -33.92
CA GLY A 1029 26.80 17.07 -33.70
C GLY A 1029 28.03 16.70 -32.89
N TYR A 1030 28.77 17.68 -32.34
CA TYR A 1030 29.95 17.47 -31.49
C TYR A 1030 29.54 16.88 -30.13
N LYS A 1031 29.39 15.55 -30.08
CA LYS A 1031 28.91 14.80 -28.91
C LYS A 1031 29.91 14.83 -27.76
N ILE A 1032 29.41 15.05 -26.55
CA ILE A 1032 30.08 14.75 -25.28
C ILE A 1032 29.19 13.85 -24.43
N ASP A 1033 29.77 13.15 -23.46
CA ASP A 1033 29.02 12.38 -22.47
C ASP A 1033 29.29 12.94 -21.07
N VAL A 1034 28.24 13.37 -20.37
CA VAL A 1034 28.29 14.18 -19.14
C VAL A 1034 27.68 13.41 -17.96
N PHE A 1035 28.45 13.23 -16.89
CA PHE A 1035 27.96 12.72 -15.60
C PHE A 1035 27.95 13.82 -14.55
N GLN A 1036 26.92 13.83 -13.69
CA GLN A 1036 26.84 14.68 -12.51
C GLN A 1036 26.14 13.97 -11.34
N GLU A 1037 26.71 14.05 -10.14
CA GLU A 1037 26.22 13.42 -8.89
C GLU A 1037 24.73 13.61 -8.61
N SER A 1038 24.17 14.79 -8.95
CA SER A 1038 22.75 15.09 -8.72
C SER A 1038 21.77 14.46 -9.72
N ILE A 1039 22.29 13.81 -10.77
CA ILE A 1039 21.53 13.06 -11.79
C ILE A 1039 21.88 11.57 -11.72
N ASN A 1040 23.15 11.28 -11.37
CA ASN A 1040 23.72 9.95 -11.15
C ASN A 1040 23.62 9.00 -12.35
N GLN A 1041 23.82 9.54 -13.56
CA GLN A 1041 23.94 8.81 -14.82
C GLN A 1041 24.79 9.63 -15.80
N LEU A 1042 25.30 8.97 -16.86
CA LEU A 1042 26.12 9.57 -17.92
C LEU A 1042 25.22 9.87 -19.13
N ILE A 1043 25.00 11.15 -19.43
CA ILE A 1043 24.02 11.62 -20.43
C ILE A 1043 24.75 12.16 -21.67
N PRO A 1044 24.29 11.83 -22.90
CA PRO A 1044 24.82 12.43 -24.12
C PRO A 1044 24.34 13.89 -24.28
N GLU A 1045 25.28 14.82 -24.37
CA GLU A 1045 25.06 16.23 -24.71
C GLU A 1045 25.86 16.61 -25.97
N TYR A 1046 25.66 17.80 -26.53
CA TYR A 1046 26.37 18.28 -27.72
C TYR A 1046 26.89 19.72 -27.51
N LEU A 1047 28.06 20.03 -28.06
CA LEU A 1047 28.68 21.34 -27.89
C LEU A 1047 27.90 22.46 -28.60
N VAL A 1048 27.60 23.54 -27.88
CA VAL A 1048 26.90 24.72 -28.39
C VAL A 1048 27.91 25.78 -28.79
N ASN A 1049 28.10 26.01 -30.09
CA ASN A 1049 28.85 27.17 -30.57
C ASN A 1049 27.94 28.41 -30.52
N PHE A 1050 28.30 29.37 -29.66
CA PHE A 1050 27.51 30.57 -29.45
C PHE A 1050 27.62 31.59 -30.58
N ASP A 1051 28.73 31.62 -31.33
CA ASP A 1051 28.89 32.55 -32.45
C ASP A 1051 28.08 32.08 -33.67
N TYR A 1052 28.03 30.76 -33.91
CA TYR A 1052 27.08 30.18 -34.87
C TYR A 1052 25.62 30.39 -34.43
N LEU A 1053 25.30 30.14 -33.15
CA LEU A 1053 23.96 30.38 -32.60
C LEU A 1053 23.51 31.83 -32.78
N ASN A 1054 24.39 32.82 -32.53
CA ASN A 1054 24.09 34.23 -32.75
C ASN A 1054 23.64 34.49 -34.20
N ARG A 1055 24.37 33.98 -35.20
CA ARG A 1055 24.02 34.13 -36.62
C ARG A 1055 22.68 33.48 -36.95
N LEU A 1056 22.43 32.28 -36.45
CA LEU A 1056 21.14 31.60 -36.64
C LEU A 1056 19.97 32.38 -35.99
N MET A 1057 20.14 32.88 -34.76
CA MET A 1057 19.09 33.66 -34.08
C MET A 1057 18.71 34.94 -34.86
N GLU A 1058 19.67 35.61 -35.52
CA GLU A 1058 19.39 36.77 -36.38
C GLU A 1058 18.63 36.40 -37.66
N ASN A 1059 18.94 35.25 -38.26
CA ASN A 1059 18.20 34.68 -39.38
C ASN A 1059 16.75 34.32 -38.99
N PHE A 1060 16.53 33.80 -37.78
CA PHE A 1060 15.21 33.50 -37.22
C PHE A 1060 14.46 34.73 -36.64
N GLY A 1061 15.00 35.96 -36.78
CA GLY A 1061 14.30 37.21 -36.48
C GLY A 1061 14.50 37.77 -35.07
N PHE A 1062 15.50 37.28 -34.35
CA PHE A 1062 15.90 37.77 -33.03
C PHE A 1062 17.14 38.65 -33.12
N LYS A 1063 17.51 39.29 -32.00
CA LYS A 1063 18.81 39.90 -31.79
C LYS A 1063 19.24 39.69 -30.34
N ILE A 1064 20.53 39.58 -30.08
CA ILE A 1064 21.06 39.62 -28.70
C ILE A 1064 20.69 40.95 -28.04
N VAL A 1065 20.27 40.91 -26.76
CA VAL A 1065 19.95 42.12 -25.99
C VAL A 1065 21.20 42.99 -25.81
N SER A 1066 21.08 44.31 -26.03
CA SER A 1066 22.22 45.22 -25.95
C SER A 1066 22.73 45.37 -24.50
N ARG A 1067 23.96 45.87 -24.34
CA ARG A 1067 24.58 46.06 -23.02
C ARG A 1067 23.84 47.11 -22.17
N GLU A 1068 23.21 48.09 -22.81
CA GLU A 1068 22.35 49.09 -22.14
C GLU A 1068 21.05 48.44 -21.67
N GLU A 1069 20.35 47.71 -22.55
CA GLU A 1069 19.08 47.06 -22.21
C GLU A 1069 19.27 45.96 -21.16
N ALA A 1070 20.34 45.16 -21.25
CA ALA A 1070 20.69 44.17 -20.24
C ALA A 1070 20.88 44.82 -18.85
N LYS A 1071 21.63 45.94 -18.78
CA LYS A 1071 21.87 46.67 -17.52
C LYS A 1071 20.62 47.33 -16.96
N GLN A 1072 19.75 47.86 -17.81
CA GLN A 1072 18.43 48.35 -17.39
C GLN A 1072 17.56 47.23 -16.80
N LYS A 1073 17.72 46.00 -17.30
CA LYS A 1073 17.05 44.78 -16.80
C LYS A 1073 17.78 44.08 -15.65
N GLY A 1074 18.93 44.59 -15.19
CA GLY A 1074 19.69 44.06 -14.07
C GLY A 1074 20.69 42.94 -14.40
N LEU A 1075 20.92 42.63 -15.68
CA LEU A 1075 21.97 41.72 -16.15
C LEU A 1075 23.24 42.52 -16.55
N PRO A 1076 24.45 41.95 -16.47
CA PRO A 1076 25.66 42.67 -16.85
C PRO A 1076 25.83 42.80 -18.38
N GLU A 1077 25.47 41.76 -19.12
CA GLU A 1077 25.53 41.64 -20.59
C GLU A 1077 24.27 40.91 -21.12
N GLY A 1078 24.03 40.89 -22.43
CA GLY A 1078 22.97 40.06 -23.05
C GLY A 1078 23.35 38.59 -23.24
N ASN A 1079 24.64 38.27 -23.17
CA ASN A 1079 25.21 36.92 -23.22
C ASN A 1079 26.53 36.96 -22.43
N GLY A 1080 26.73 36.05 -21.48
CA GLY A 1080 27.89 36.06 -20.60
C GLY A 1080 28.07 34.79 -19.77
N LEU A 1081 29.18 34.70 -19.04
CA LEU A 1081 29.52 33.52 -18.25
C LEU A 1081 28.93 33.57 -16.83
N PHE A 1082 28.69 32.39 -16.25
CA PHE A 1082 28.21 32.25 -14.87
C PHE A 1082 29.17 32.85 -13.83
N SER A 1083 30.45 33.00 -14.16
CA SER A 1083 31.46 33.70 -13.35
C SER A 1083 31.13 35.19 -13.16
N GLU A 1084 30.58 35.86 -14.17
CA GLU A 1084 30.12 37.26 -14.09
C GLU A 1084 28.93 37.38 -13.15
N LEU A 1085 27.92 36.54 -13.34
CA LEU A 1085 26.71 36.50 -12.49
C LEU A 1085 27.06 36.20 -11.02
N TYR A 1086 28.07 35.36 -10.77
CA TYR A 1086 28.58 35.09 -9.43
C TYR A 1086 29.20 36.34 -8.78
N MET A 1087 29.92 37.16 -9.56
CA MET A 1087 30.46 38.43 -9.09
C MET A 1087 29.36 39.46 -8.82
N VAL A 1088 28.33 39.54 -9.68
CA VAL A 1088 27.13 40.38 -9.46
C VAL A 1088 26.41 39.98 -8.16
N MET A 1089 26.18 38.68 -7.92
CA MET A 1089 25.60 38.18 -6.67
C MET A 1089 26.44 38.60 -5.45
N LEU A 1090 27.76 38.45 -5.51
CA LEU A 1090 28.65 38.85 -4.42
C LEU A 1090 28.66 40.36 -4.18
N GLU A 1091 28.42 41.19 -5.19
CA GLU A 1091 28.23 42.63 -5.01
C GLU A 1091 26.88 42.98 -4.39
N GLU A 1092 25.79 42.36 -4.84
CA GLU A 1092 24.45 42.56 -4.29
C GLU A 1092 24.43 42.22 -2.79
N MET A 1093 25.02 41.08 -2.41
CA MET A 1093 25.18 40.67 -1.01
C MET A 1093 26.06 41.63 -0.19
N LYS A 1094 27.03 42.33 -0.80
CA LYS A 1094 27.84 43.37 -0.13
C LYS A 1094 27.07 44.67 0.08
N LYS A 1095 26.23 45.05 -0.89
CA LYS A 1095 25.39 46.26 -0.86
C LYS A 1095 24.25 46.10 0.17
N ASN A 1096 23.60 44.94 0.19
CA ASN A 1096 22.40 44.68 1.01
C ASN A 1096 22.69 44.01 2.38
N LYS A 1097 23.79 44.39 3.05
CA LYS A 1097 24.24 43.78 4.32
C LYS A 1097 23.24 43.82 5.48
N TYR A 1098 22.26 44.73 5.47
CA TYR A 1098 21.36 44.99 6.59
C TYR A 1098 19.93 44.43 6.43
N THR A 1099 19.59 43.83 5.28
CA THR A 1099 18.20 43.42 4.96
C THR A 1099 17.93 41.92 5.09
N GLY A 1100 18.88 41.11 5.58
CA GLY A 1100 18.72 39.66 5.73
C GLY A 1100 18.79 38.85 4.43
N MET A 1101 18.98 39.53 3.28
CA MET A 1101 18.99 38.98 1.92
C MET A 1101 20.03 37.85 1.70
N GLY A 1102 21.05 37.75 2.56
CA GLY A 1102 22.00 36.64 2.59
C GLY A 1102 21.40 35.26 2.90
N SER A 1103 20.10 35.18 3.20
CA SER A 1103 19.31 33.94 3.34
C SER A 1103 18.58 33.52 2.05
N GLU A 1104 18.34 34.43 1.10
CA GLU A 1104 17.62 34.12 -0.15
C GLU A 1104 18.42 33.27 -1.13
N TYR A 1105 19.75 33.31 -1.02
CA TYR A 1105 20.68 32.63 -1.93
C TYR A 1105 21.29 31.34 -1.34
N GLY A 1106 20.75 30.84 -0.22
CA GLY A 1106 21.15 29.57 0.39
C GLY A 1106 22.66 29.49 0.65
N GLU A 1107 23.29 28.42 0.16
CA GLU A 1107 24.73 28.20 0.27
C GLU A 1107 25.54 28.72 -0.93
N ALA A 1108 24.92 29.40 -1.91
CA ALA A 1108 25.57 29.84 -3.16
C ALA A 1108 26.92 30.55 -2.99
N LYS A 1109 27.04 31.42 -1.97
CA LYS A 1109 28.29 32.14 -1.63
C LYS A 1109 29.45 31.23 -1.20
N ASN A 1110 29.15 30.00 -0.76
CA ASN A 1110 30.09 29.04 -0.19
C ASN A 1110 30.65 28.05 -1.24
N MET A 1111 30.31 28.18 -2.53
CA MET A 1111 30.75 27.24 -3.57
C MET A 1111 32.24 26.90 -3.46
N THR A 1112 32.55 25.62 -3.43
CA THR A 1112 33.91 25.07 -3.41
C THR A 1112 34.71 25.42 -4.67
N SER A 1113 36.01 25.13 -4.67
CA SER A 1113 36.86 25.30 -5.86
C SER A 1113 36.40 24.44 -7.05
N TYR A 1114 35.94 23.22 -6.81
CA TYR A 1114 35.44 22.33 -7.86
C TYR A 1114 34.03 22.72 -8.34
N GLU A 1115 33.12 23.12 -7.45
CA GLU A 1115 31.81 23.67 -7.83
C GLU A 1115 31.96 24.92 -8.71
N LYS A 1116 32.90 25.82 -8.38
CA LYS A 1116 33.23 26.98 -9.23
C LYS A 1116 33.77 26.54 -10.60
N LYS A 1117 34.66 25.54 -10.64
CA LYS A 1117 35.20 25.01 -11.90
C LYS A 1117 34.11 24.45 -12.81
N ILE A 1118 33.14 23.70 -12.27
CA ILE A 1118 32.01 23.15 -13.04
C ILE A 1118 31.02 24.26 -13.43
N SER A 1119 30.64 25.11 -12.48
CA SER A 1119 29.66 26.18 -12.65
C SER A 1119 30.09 27.20 -13.71
N PHE A 1120 31.35 27.63 -13.72
CA PHE A 1120 31.82 28.70 -14.60
C PHE A 1120 32.09 28.28 -16.05
N LEU A 1121 31.92 26.99 -16.38
CA LEU A 1121 31.85 26.51 -17.77
C LEU A 1121 30.48 26.79 -18.41
N ASN A 1122 29.50 27.28 -17.65
CA ASN A 1122 28.16 27.59 -18.13
C ASN A 1122 28.02 29.05 -18.55
N ARG A 1123 27.20 29.26 -19.59
CA ARG A 1123 26.85 30.54 -20.19
C ARG A 1123 25.35 30.78 -20.07
N TYR A 1124 24.95 32.05 -19.94
CA TYR A 1124 23.57 32.50 -20.07
C TYR A 1124 23.40 33.35 -21.33
N PHE A 1125 22.20 33.37 -21.89
CA PHE A 1125 21.87 34.21 -23.04
C PHE A 1125 20.45 34.80 -22.95
N VAL A 1126 20.28 35.98 -23.55
CA VAL A 1126 19.01 36.66 -23.73
C VAL A 1126 18.92 37.21 -25.16
N TYR A 1127 18.06 36.62 -25.97
CA TYR A 1127 17.69 37.10 -27.29
C TYR A 1127 16.31 37.76 -27.25
N LYS A 1128 16.08 38.79 -28.05
CA LYS A 1128 14.83 39.54 -28.18
C LYS A 1128 14.30 39.41 -29.60
N LYS A 1129 13.03 39.08 -29.78
CA LYS A 1129 12.42 38.94 -31.12
C LYS A 1129 12.10 40.33 -31.68
N ILE A 1130 12.80 40.71 -32.75
CA ILE A 1130 12.70 42.04 -33.37
C ILE A 1130 11.86 42.07 -34.65
N ARG A 1131 11.68 40.92 -35.32
CA ARG A 1131 10.85 40.79 -36.53
C ARG A 1131 10.15 39.44 -36.60
N HIS A 1132 9.12 39.34 -37.44
CA HIS A 1132 8.62 38.05 -37.91
C HIS A 1132 9.43 37.60 -39.13
N VAL A 1133 9.65 36.29 -39.27
CA VAL A 1133 10.35 35.68 -40.41
C VAL A 1133 9.52 34.50 -40.89
N ASN A 1134 9.50 34.25 -42.20
CA ASN A 1134 8.93 33.03 -42.75
C ASN A 1134 9.92 31.87 -42.52
N THR A 1135 9.71 31.14 -41.42
CA THR A 1135 10.57 30.04 -40.95
C THR A 1135 10.82 28.96 -42.00
N ASN A 1136 9.85 28.72 -42.90
CA ASN A 1136 9.98 27.74 -43.99
C ASN A 1136 10.89 28.21 -45.15
N LYS A 1137 11.43 29.43 -45.10
CA LYS A 1137 12.41 29.96 -46.05
C LYS A 1137 13.82 30.13 -45.46
N VAL A 1138 14.02 29.79 -44.17
CA VAL A 1138 15.34 29.92 -43.52
C VAL A 1138 16.13 28.62 -43.73
N MET A 1139 17.17 28.69 -44.57
CA MET A 1139 18.14 27.60 -44.73
C MET A 1139 19.26 27.71 -43.69
N ILE A 1140 19.92 26.58 -43.40
CA ILE A 1140 20.94 26.45 -42.34
C ILE A 1140 22.32 26.01 -42.88
N ASP A 1141 22.42 25.63 -44.16
CA ASP A 1141 23.68 25.31 -44.84
C ASP A 1141 24.20 26.48 -45.70
N ASP A 1142 25.53 26.57 -45.79
CA ASP A 1142 26.27 27.79 -46.15
C ASP A 1142 26.42 28.02 -47.67
N SER A 1143 25.85 29.13 -48.17
CA SER A 1143 26.49 30.07 -49.12
C SER A 1143 25.66 31.35 -49.21
N ASP A 1144 26.29 32.48 -49.57
CA ASP A 1144 25.72 33.82 -49.46
C ASP A 1144 24.35 33.99 -50.12
N ILE A 1145 23.34 34.39 -49.34
CA ILE A 1145 22.05 34.89 -49.84
C ILE A 1145 21.73 36.23 -49.17
N GLU A 1146 21.77 37.29 -49.97
CA GLU A 1146 21.27 38.62 -49.60
C GLU A 1146 19.79 38.52 -49.21
N VAL A 1147 19.44 38.95 -47.98
CA VAL A 1147 18.03 39.14 -47.62
C VAL A 1147 17.55 40.43 -48.27
N TYR A 1148 16.95 40.32 -49.46
CA TYR A 1148 16.35 41.45 -50.18
C TYR A 1148 15.31 42.15 -49.31
N GLU A 1149 15.64 43.33 -48.81
CA GLU A 1149 14.70 44.19 -48.12
C GLU A 1149 13.64 44.71 -49.09
N LYS A 1150 12.38 44.49 -48.73
CA LYS A 1150 11.27 45.34 -49.16
C LYS A 1150 10.47 45.73 -47.94
N GLU A 1151 10.59 46.99 -47.55
CA GLU A 1151 9.61 47.63 -46.69
C GLU A 1151 8.28 47.73 -47.46
N GLU A 1152 7.21 47.14 -46.94
CA GLU A 1152 5.85 47.53 -47.31
C GLU A 1152 5.24 48.28 -46.13
N VAL A 1153 5.28 49.61 -46.24
CA VAL A 1153 4.64 50.54 -45.31
C VAL A 1153 3.12 50.41 -45.46
N ALA A 1154 2.42 50.18 -44.36
CA ALA A 1154 0.96 50.05 -44.37
C ALA A 1154 0.28 51.42 -44.63
N PRO A 1155 -0.64 51.52 -45.62
CA PRO A 1155 -1.51 52.68 -45.77
C PRO A 1155 -2.81 52.52 -44.98
N GLU A 1156 -3.28 53.57 -44.33
CA GLU A 1156 -4.60 53.62 -43.70
C GLU A 1156 -5.70 54.11 -44.67
N ASN A 1157 -6.92 53.56 -44.48
CA ASN A 1157 -8.23 54.18 -44.74
C ASN A 1157 -8.67 54.59 -46.17
N ASN A 1158 -9.76 53.95 -46.62
CA ASN A 1158 -10.93 54.52 -47.32
C ASN A 1158 -10.70 55.29 -48.65
N ASN A 1159 -11.15 54.80 -49.82
CA ASN A 1159 -12.59 54.73 -50.16
C ASN A 1159 -12.88 54.09 -51.54
N ILE A 1160 -14.08 53.47 -51.64
CA ILE A 1160 -15.05 53.49 -52.76
C ILE A 1160 -14.61 53.03 -54.19
N GLU A 1161 -15.27 51.95 -54.62
CA GLU A 1161 -15.78 51.62 -55.97
C GLU A 1161 -15.14 52.23 -57.25
N LEU A 1162 -14.71 51.36 -58.17
CA LEU A 1162 -15.56 50.98 -59.33
C LEU A 1162 -15.01 49.75 -60.10
N SER A 1163 -15.90 49.08 -60.82
CA SER A 1163 -15.63 47.85 -61.58
C SER A 1163 -15.21 48.12 -63.04
N ILE A 1164 -14.54 47.15 -63.70
CA ILE A 1164 -14.90 46.66 -65.05
C ILE A 1164 -14.05 45.44 -65.53
N LYS A 1165 -14.77 44.33 -65.79
CA LYS A 1165 -14.59 43.24 -66.80
C LYS A 1165 -13.38 42.29 -66.85
N GLU A 1166 -13.68 41.07 -67.30
CA GLU A 1166 -12.78 39.93 -67.52
C GLU A 1166 -12.19 39.89 -68.95
N VAL A 1167 -11.00 39.26 -69.09
CA VAL A 1167 -10.52 38.46 -70.25
C VAL A 1167 -9.54 37.43 -69.61
N VAL A 1168 -9.81 36.11 -69.53
CA VAL A 1168 -9.58 35.04 -70.55
C VAL A 1168 -8.10 35.02 -71.02
N SER A 1169 -7.32 33.92 -71.03
CA SER A 1169 -7.52 32.47 -70.78
C SER A 1169 -6.21 31.79 -70.31
N VAL A 1170 -6.30 30.59 -69.73
CA VAL A 1170 -5.15 29.68 -69.50
C VAL A 1170 -5.29 28.42 -70.37
N PRO A 1171 -4.24 27.97 -71.08
CA PRO A 1171 -4.17 26.65 -71.67
C PRO A 1171 -3.33 25.66 -70.84
N GLU A 1172 -3.77 24.41 -70.79
CA GLU A 1172 -2.93 23.21 -70.56
C GLU A 1172 -2.09 22.96 -71.84
N VAL A 1173 -1.13 22.03 -71.97
CA VAL A 1173 -0.72 20.81 -71.23
C VAL A 1173 0.85 20.82 -71.16
N GLU A 1174 1.66 19.84 -70.74
CA GLU A 1174 1.68 18.39 -70.99
C GLU A 1174 2.84 17.75 -70.20
N GLN A 1175 2.74 16.47 -69.80
CA GLN A 1175 3.92 15.61 -69.57
C GLN A 1175 3.48 14.12 -69.52
N GLU A 1176 3.90 13.33 -70.50
CA GLU A 1176 3.65 11.87 -70.53
C GLU A 1176 4.81 11.03 -70.01
N THR A 1177 4.44 9.84 -69.53
CA THR A 1177 5.28 8.81 -68.91
C THR A 1177 6.24 8.09 -69.86
N ILE A 1178 7.31 7.53 -69.29
CA ILE A 1178 7.89 6.24 -69.75
C ILE A 1178 7.79 5.23 -68.59
N VAL A 1179 7.68 3.94 -68.93
CA VAL A 1179 7.21 2.84 -68.05
C VAL A 1179 8.23 1.71 -67.99
N LEU A 1180 8.22 0.92 -66.89
CA LEU A 1180 8.49 -0.53 -66.90
C LEU A 1180 7.76 -1.20 -65.69
N GLU A 1181 6.82 -2.14 -65.93
CA GLU A 1181 6.21 -3.03 -64.89
C GLU A 1181 6.99 -4.38 -64.82
N VAL A 1182 6.72 -5.40 -64.00
CA VAL A 1182 5.50 -6.19 -63.66
C VAL A 1182 5.76 -6.95 -62.31
N PRO A 1183 4.83 -7.73 -61.70
CA PRO A 1183 3.38 -7.93 -61.96
C PRO A 1183 2.45 -7.85 -60.71
N LYS A 1184 1.14 -8.06 -60.93
CA LYS A 1184 0.08 -8.21 -59.91
C LYS A 1184 -0.67 -9.54 -60.08
N PRO A 1185 -1.40 -10.03 -59.05
CA PRO A 1185 -2.87 -10.14 -59.16
C PRO A 1185 -3.62 -9.86 -57.83
N LYS A 1186 -4.93 -9.57 -57.76
CA LYS A 1186 -6.00 -9.18 -58.72
C LYS A 1186 -7.12 -8.45 -57.94
N LYS A 1187 -8.01 -7.70 -58.63
CA LYS A 1187 -9.15 -6.94 -58.04
C LYS A 1187 -10.52 -7.54 -58.39
N THR A 1188 -11.54 -7.25 -57.56
CA THR A 1188 -12.94 -6.93 -57.97
C THR A 1188 -13.62 -6.14 -56.82
N ARG A 1189 -14.06 -4.88 -57.03
CA ARG A 1189 -15.41 -4.38 -57.42
C ARG A 1189 -16.47 -4.45 -56.29
N ALA A 1190 -17.38 -3.49 -56.08
CA ALA A 1190 -17.74 -2.28 -56.86
C ALA A 1190 -18.13 -1.06 -55.97
N GLN A 1191 -18.76 -0.02 -56.56
CA GLN A 1191 -18.98 1.34 -56.01
C GLN A 1191 -20.39 1.59 -55.39
N PRO A 1192 -20.60 2.72 -54.67
CA PRO A 1192 -21.81 2.96 -53.85
C PRO A 1192 -22.97 3.65 -54.60
N GLY A 1193 -24.14 3.70 -53.96
CA GLY A 1193 -25.30 4.48 -54.41
C GLY A 1193 -26.26 4.87 -53.27
N THR A 1194 -26.83 6.06 -53.34
CA THR A 1194 -27.78 6.62 -52.35
C THR A 1194 -29.19 6.78 -52.94
N LYS A 1195 -30.24 6.43 -52.16
CA LYS A 1195 -31.59 7.07 -52.20
C LYS A 1195 -32.52 6.54 -51.11
N THR A 1196 -33.74 7.10 -51.05
CA THR A 1196 -34.52 7.30 -49.82
C THR A 1196 -35.94 6.69 -49.84
N VAL A 1197 -36.41 6.27 -48.65
CA VAL A 1197 -37.81 6.15 -48.20
C VAL A 1197 -38.80 5.25 -48.98
N LYS A 1198 -39.30 4.19 -48.32
CA LYS A 1198 -40.75 3.98 -48.08
C LYS A 1198 -41.06 2.90 -47.02
N LYS A 1199 -42.25 2.98 -46.41
CA LYS A 1199 -42.81 2.01 -45.46
C LYS A 1199 -43.67 0.95 -46.18
N LEU A 1200 -43.72 -0.28 -45.65
CA LEU A 1200 -44.87 -1.22 -45.53
C LEU A 1200 -44.33 -2.50 -44.84
N LYS A 1201 -44.74 -2.84 -43.61
CA LYS A 1201 -45.89 -3.68 -43.19
C LYS A 1201 -45.79 -5.20 -43.44
N GLN A 1202 -45.61 -5.91 -42.32
CA GLN A 1202 -46.26 -7.17 -41.90
C GLN A 1202 -45.82 -8.56 -42.43
N LYS A 1203 -45.77 -9.47 -41.43
CA LYS A 1203 -45.61 -10.94 -41.40
C LYS A 1203 -44.22 -11.48 -41.79
N LEU A 1204 -43.56 -12.36 -41.03
CA LEU A 1204 -43.89 -13.54 -40.17
C LEU A 1204 -43.74 -14.89 -40.90
N VAL A 1205 -43.24 -15.88 -40.14
CA VAL A 1205 -43.11 -17.32 -40.43
C VAL A 1205 -41.84 -17.71 -41.22
N ILE A 1206 -40.90 -18.41 -40.53
CA ILE A 1206 -40.18 -19.68 -40.88
C ILE A 1206 -39.64 -19.78 -42.34
N GLU A 1207 -38.48 -20.35 -42.67
CA GLU A 1207 -37.57 -21.26 -41.97
C GLU A 1207 -36.13 -20.68 -42.03
N GLU A 1208 -35.28 -20.87 -41.03
CA GLU A 1208 -35.50 -21.58 -39.75
C GLU A 1208 -36.15 -20.65 -38.70
#